data_AF-A0A8S1C7Z0-F1
#
_entry.id   AF-A0A8S1C7Z0-F1
#
_cell.length_a   1.000
_cell.length_b   1.000
_cell.length_c   1.000
_cell.angle_alpha   90.00
_cell.angle_beta   90.00
_cell.angle_gamma   90.00
#
_symmetry.space_group_name_H-M   'P 1'
#
loop_
_entity.id
_entity.type
_entity.pdbx_description
1 polymer ?
#
loop_
_entity_poly.entity_id
_entity_poly.type
_entity_poly.pdbx_seq_one_letter_code
_entity_poly.pdbx_strand_id
1 'polypeptide(L)'
;MLERVNEPLFIPKCETGVMLEVPTDYLPSGYQEAAIQNQLNNRFRNRIQIPIKKIQIPDVSDLLALPRLGTFSTFVPRHRKLSARLITLFMEMRTVEDFFALAAYLRDRINPSLFVYAFSVAIMNRQDTRNVRLPPVSETFPGRYVDGSVFVRAREESYILSDSLVSMRATIEIPQDYTATQREPEHRVAYFREDLGINLHHWHWHLIYPFEGPREVVQKNRRGELFYYAHQQIIGRYDFERLCNKLPRTVRLQNFAEPIPEAYFPKLTSQIASRNWQSRPGGLRMRDINREADQLKVDIADLERWRARFLEAIERGRVESTNGTTIPLTEQNGIDILGDMMEPSQYSVNPQLYGQLHNMLHVVISLIHDPDHRFLETFSVIGEASTAMRDPAFYRIHSLVNDIFNLHKQSLPRYTVQQLEFQGIQVRGIEISTKGTTQRNTFMTYWEKSTVDLSRGMDFFPRGPVFARFTHLQHMPFTLNVDVTNSGQRRQALIRVFLAPKLDERGRDMPLVEQRNMFIELDKFLYDLQPGANKIVRNSVQSTVSIPFEQTFRDLETGRPPANNTGGSDNFNFCGCGWPHHMLIPKGNIEGFPSILFVMISNAETDWTPRRNTANNVCSEAAAYCGIRGENYPDRRAMGYPFDRLPRQNAVTLQTFLTPNMGIKEVVIRFNDTVVDKTPNNGREPRSQIWNPSNPRNPSPRPAINPLSNPNIPPNPTNGRPNTNPRPNTNNRPNTNNRPNNPNNRPNIPNQPWNSNQRPPQNGRGGPNPPTFDWQNGPRPGGRPSSPNNFFNFQGNFDRGQSQPIAFPGRAGGYGK
;
A
#
# COMPACT_ATOMS: atom_id res chain seq x y z
N MET A 1 23.57 8.96 7.04
CA MET A 1 22.81 7.82 7.62
C MET A 1 21.90 7.18 6.59
N LEU A 2 20.72 7.74 6.31
CA LEU A 2 19.71 7.20 5.35
C LEU A 2 20.04 7.56 3.90
N GLU A 3 21.21 7.13 3.45
CA GLU A 3 21.69 7.21 2.07
C GLU A 3 22.64 6.04 1.86
N ARG A 4 22.54 5.38 0.71
CA ARG A 4 23.37 4.26 0.25
C ARG A 4 23.79 3.37 1.41
N VAL A 5 22.78 2.68 1.95
CA VAL A 5 22.86 2.05 3.27
C VAL A 5 23.68 0.76 3.30
N ASN A 6 24.12 0.25 2.14
CA ASN A 6 25.15 -0.78 2.09
C ASN A 6 26.57 -0.20 2.05
N GLU A 7 26.79 0.97 1.44
CA GLU A 7 28.08 1.70 1.54
C GLU A 7 28.43 2.03 3.00
N PRO A 8 29.64 1.69 3.49
CA PRO A 8 30.13 2.13 4.80
C PRO A 8 30.09 3.65 5.01
N LEU A 9 30.05 4.07 6.28
CA LEU A 9 29.95 5.47 6.69
C LEU A 9 31.21 6.31 6.43
N PHE A 10 32.38 5.67 6.35
CA PHE A 10 33.64 6.32 5.98
C PHE A 10 33.75 6.64 4.47
N ILE A 11 32.77 6.25 3.65
CA ILE A 11 32.67 6.66 2.24
C ILE A 11 31.84 7.95 2.19
N PRO A 12 32.28 9.01 1.48
CA PRO A 12 31.55 10.27 1.35
C PRO A 12 30.08 10.08 0.97
N LYS A 13 29.19 10.82 1.63
CA LYS A 13 27.73 10.85 1.41
C LYS A 13 27.29 12.22 0.87
N CYS A 14 26.10 12.28 0.28
CA CYS A 14 25.51 13.35 -0.52
C CYS A 14 26.41 13.90 -1.65
N GLU A 15 25.89 14.82 -2.49
CA GLU A 15 26.64 15.31 -3.66
C GLU A 15 27.84 16.19 -3.28
N THR A 16 27.75 16.93 -2.18
CA THR A 16 28.89 17.69 -1.64
C THR A 16 29.98 16.79 -1.05
N GLY A 17 29.69 15.50 -0.80
CA GLY A 17 30.63 14.50 -0.35
C GLY A 17 31.02 14.65 1.12
N VAL A 18 30.04 14.86 2.00
CA VAL A 18 30.25 14.92 3.45
C VAL A 18 30.78 13.57 3.97
N MET A 19 31.86 13.63 4.73
CA MET A 19 32.48 12.54 5.47
C MET A 19 32.00 12.53 6.92
N LEU A 20 31.90 11.35 7.53
CA LEU A 20 31.81 11.20 8.98
C LEU A 20 33.16 10.71 9.51
N GLU A 21 33.71 11.35 10.53
CA GLU A 21 34.91 10.87 11.21
C GLU A 21 34.48 9.75 12.17
N VAL A 22 34.43 8.53 11.64
CA VAL A 22 34.04 7.33 12.40
C VAL A 22 35.24 6.85 13.22
N PRO A 23 35.13 6.70 14.56
CA PRO A 23 36.21 6.16 15.39
C PRO A 23 36.69 4.80 14.87
N THR A 24 37.99 4.49 15.01
CA THR A 24 38.57 3.26 14.45
C THR A 24 37.84 2.00 14.94
N ASP A 25 37.49 1.94 16.22
CA ASP A 25 36.72 0.84 16.82
C ASP A 25 35.24 0.79 16.37
N TYR A 26 34.73 1.87 15.78
CA TYR A 26 33.40 1.94 15.16
C TYR A 26 33.43 1.52 13.68
N LEU A 27 34.59 1.23 13.09
CA LEU A 27 34.68 0.65 11.74
C LEU A 27 34.45 -0.87 11.77
N PRO A 28 34.00 -1.51 10.67
CA PRO A 28 34.05 -2.96 10.53
C PRO A 28 35.50 -3.46 10.55
N SER A 29 35.76 -4.64 11.12
CA SER A 29 37.11 -5.16 11.41
C SER A 29 38.11 -5.05 10.24
N GLY A 30 37.71 -5.47 9.03
CA GLY A 30 38.52 -5.40 7.81
C GLY A 30 38.87 -3.98 7.30
N TYR A 31 38.47 -2.92 8.01
CA TYR A 31 38.87 -1.54 7.73
C TYR A 31 39.60 -0.86 8.92
N GLN A 32 39.81 -1.56 10.04
CA GLN A 32 40.41 -0.99 11.25
C GLN A 32 41.94 -0.79 11.15
N GLU A 33 42.60 -1.43 10.18
CA GLU A 33 44.05 -1.34 10.00
C GLU A 33 44.53 0.08 9.68
N ALA A 34 45.59 0.52 10.36
CA ALA A 34 46.14 1.86 10.19
C ALA A 34 46.60 2.16 8.74
N ALA A 35 47.07 1.17 8.01
CA ALA A 35 47.43 1.32 6.59
C ALA A 35 46.21 1.63 5.72
N ILE A 36 45.09 0.92 5.93
CA ILE A 36 43.81 1.14 5.24
C ILE A 36 43.25 2.52 5.63
N GLN A 37 43.28 2.87 6.92
CA GLN A 37 42.84 4.19 7.40
C GLN A 37 43.64 5.33 6.78
N ASN A 38 44.96 5.21 6.71
CA ASN A 38 45.80 6.21 6.04
C ASN A 38 45.44 6.36 4.55
N GLN A 39 45.17 5.26 3.83
CA GLN A 39 44.73 5.34 2.43
C GLN A 39 43.34 5.95 2.27
N LEU A 40 42.36 5.58 3.11
CA LEU A 40 41.00 6.14 3.08
C LEU A 40 41.00 7.64 3.40
N ASN A 41 41.73 8.04 4.44
CA ASN A 41 41.94 9.45 4.78
C ASN A 41 42.57 10.18 3.58
N ASN A 42 43.67 9.67 3.01
CA ASN A 42 44.30 10.26 1.81
C ASN A 42 43.34 10.42 0.63
N ARG A 43 42.48 9.42 0.38
CA ARG A 43 41.48 9.43 -0.71
C ARG A 43 40.38 10.49 -0.52
N PHE A 44 40.09 10.89 0.72
CA PHE A 44 38.95 11.75 1.06
C PHE A 44 39.31 13.05 1.79
N ARG A 45 40.60 13.35 2.02
CA ARG A 45 41.15 14.54 2.72
C ARG A 45 40.39 15.85 2.46
N ASN A 46 40.06 16.13 1.20
CA ASN A 46 39.51 17.43 0.75
C ASN A 46 37.98 17.51 0.86
N ARG A 47 37.37 16.93 1.90
CA ARG A 47 35.91 16.89 2.11
C ARG A 47 35.53 17.48 3.47
N ILE A 48 34.27 17.93 3.57
CA ILE A 48 33.67 18.35 4.84
C ILE A 48 33.59 17.12 5.75
N GLN A 49 34.21 17.18 6.93
CA GLN A 49 34.22 16.09 7.90
C GLN A 49 33.33 16.46 9.10
N ILE A 50 32.57 15.49 9.61
CA ILE A 50 31.70 15.65 10.77
C ILE A 50 32.16 14.64 11.84
N PRO A 51 32.67 15.08 13.00
CA PRO A 51 33.15 14.18 14.04
C PRO A 51 32.01 13.40 14.69
N ILE A 52 32.21 12.08 14.87
CA ILE A 52 31.30 11.24 15.64
C ILE A 52 31.76 11.17 17.09
N LYS A 53 30.90 11.63 18.01
CA LYS A 53 31.11 11.49 19.46
C LYS A 53 31.35 10.02 19.81
N LYS A 54 32.46 9.71 20.48
CA LYS A 54 32.67 8.39 21.06
C LYS A 54 31.83 8.24 22.34
N ILE A 55 31.10 7.13 22.44
CA ILE A 55 30.22 6.79 23.56
C ILE A 55 30.52 5.37 24.04
N GLN A 56 30.05 5.03 25.25
CA GLN A 56 29.99 3.63 25.67
C GLN A 56 28.89 2.92 24.86
N ILE A 57 29.24 1.85 24.16
CA ILE A 57 28.30 1.06 23.38
C ILE A 57 27.49 0.13 24.32
N PRO A 58 26.14 0.13 24.26
CA PRO A 58 25.32 -0.82 25.00
C PRO A 58 25.41 -2.23 24.39
N ASP A 59 24.96 -3.27 25.10
CA ASP A 59 24.89 -4.60 24.51
C ASP A 59 23.86 -4.65 23.36
N VAL A 60 24.35 -5.13 22.22
CA VAL A 60 23.69 -5.22 20.91
C VAL A 60 23.99 -6.57 20.24
N SER A 61 24.47 -7.55 21.00
CA SER A 61 24.89 -8.86 20.50
C SER A 61 23.74 -9.63 19.82
N ASP A 62 22.50 -9.40 20.25
CA ASP A 62 21.28 -9.93 19.65
C ASP A 62 20.98 -9.30 18.28
N LEU A 63 21.19 -7.98 18.13
CA LEU A 63 21.02 -7.27 16.85
C LEU A 63 22.05 -7.72 15.80
N LEU A 64 23.25 -8.11 16.23
CA LEU A 64 24.29 -8.69 15.37
C LEU A 64 23.96 -10.11 14.90
N ALA A 65 23.05 -10.82 15.59
CA ALA A 65 22.63 -12.18 15.23
C ALA A 65 21.62 -12.24 14.05
N LEU A 66 21.22 -11.09 13.50
CA LEU A 66 20.54 -10.99 12.20
C LEU A 66 21.56 -10.64 11.11
N PRO A 67 21.85 -11.53 10.14
CA PRO A 67 22.89 -11.29 9.14
C PRO A 67 22.74 -9.97 8.39
N ARG A 68 23.85 -9.23 8.23
CA ARG A 68 23.86 -7.92 7.56
C ARG A 68 23.27 -7.97 6.14
N LEU A 69 23.58 -9.02 5.39
CA LEU A 69 23.08 -9.25 4.02
C LEU A 69 21.83 -10.17 3.98
N GLY A 70 21.26 -10.49 5.15
CA GLY A 70 20.00 -11.22 5.25
C GLY A 70 18.77 -10.37 4.90
N THR A 71 17.61 -10.99 4.99
CA THR A 71 16.30 -10.31 4.84
C THR A 71 15.68 -9.98 6.19
N PHE A 72 15.07 -8.79 6.28
CA PHE A 72 14.30 -8.34 7.44
C PHE A 72 12.82 -8.20 7.04
N SER A 73 11.93 -8.53 7.96
CA SER A 73 10.47 -8.44 7.79
C SER A 73 9.82 -8.24 9.15
N THR A 74 8.93 -7.26 9.27
CA THR A 74 8.18 -7.01 10.52
C THR A 74 7.02 -7.98 10.75
N PHE A 75 6.72 -8.90 9.84
CA PHE A 75 5.76 -9.97 10.12
C PHE A 75 6.39 -11.09 10.97
N VAL A 76 7.69 -11.35 10.80
CA VAL A 76 8.45 -12.39 11.51
C VAL A 76 8.65 -12.01 13.00
N PRO A 77 8.28 -12.88 13.98
CA PRO A 77 8.33 -12.52 15.40
C PRO A 77 9.74 -12.23 15.92
N ARG A 78 10.76 -12.97 15.46
CA ARG A 78 12.17 -12.72 15.82
C ARG A 78 12.62 -11.32 15.37
N HIS A 79 12.31 -10.94 14.14
CA HIS A 79 12.66 -9.64 13.57
C HIS A 79 11.92 -8.48 14.25
N ARG A 80 10.64 -8.66 14.64
CA ARG A 80 9.92 -7.66 15.45
C ARG A 80 10.63 -7.37 16.76
N LYS A 81 11.00 -8.38 17.54
CA LYS A 81 11.73 -8.21 18.80
C LYS A 81 13.06 -7.47 18.63
N LEU A 82 13.85 -7.81 17.61
CA LEU A 82 15.10 -7.10 17.28
C LEU A 82 14.84 -5.64 16.89
N SER A 83 13.76 -5.37 16.14
CA SER A 83 13.38 -3.99 15.79
C SER A 83 12.91 -3.18 17.00
N ALA A 84 12.10 -3.79 17.89
CA ALA A 84 11.65 -3.19 19.14
C ALA A 84 12.85 -2.86 20.05
N ARG A 85 13.80 -3.80 20.23
CA ARG A 85 15.04 -3.60 20.98
C ARG A 85 15.87 -2.44 20.44
N LEU A 86 16.03 -2.35 19.13
CA LEU A 86 16.80 -1.26 18.50
C LEU A 86 16.09 0.10 18.60
N ILE A 87 14.75 0.13 18.45
CA ILE A 87 13.96 1.35 18.68
C ILE A 87 14.11 1.80 20.13
N THR A 88 14.00 0.89 21.11
CA THR A 88 14.23 1.19 22.53
C THR A 88 15.60 1.81 22.76
N LEU A 89 16.69 1.18 22.28
CA LEU A 89 18.04 1.71 22.41
C LEU A 89 18.20 3.11 21.79
N PHE A 90 17.58 3.37 20.63
CA PHE A 90 17.60 4.69 19.99
C PHE A 90 16.74 5.75 20.71
N MET A 91 15.66 5.35 21.39
CA MET A 91 14.84 6.25 22.21
C MET A 91 15.52 6.57 23.55
N GLU A 92 16.24 5.61 24.15
CA GLU A 92 16.94 5.74 25.43
C GLU A 92 18.18 6.66 25.38
N MET A 93 18.75 6.94 24.20
CA MET A 93 19.91 7.84 24.08
C MET A 93 19.57 9.27 24.53
N ARG A 94 20.44 9.88 25.34
CA ARG A 94 20.13 11.13 26.05
C ARG A 94 20.10 12.37 25.17
N THR A 95 20.95 12.41 24.13
CA THR A 95 21.04 13.55 23.21
C THR A 95 21.05 13.09 21.75
N VAL A 96 20.90 14.03 20.81
CA VAL A 96 21.01 13.78 19.37
C VAL A 96 22.40 13.21 19.02
N GLU A 97 23.46 13.67 19.68
CA GLU A 97 24.83 13.21 19.44
C GLU A 97 25.04 11.77 19.93
N ASP A 98 24.46 11.39 21.08
CA ASP A 98 24.49 10.01 21.57
C ASP A 98 23.70 9.07 20.64
N PHE A 99 22.51 9.50 20.20
CA PHE A 99 21.69 8.80 19.21
C PHE A 99 22.43 8.62 17.88
N PHE A 100 23.07 9.68 17.38
CA PHE A 100 23.83 9.66 16.13
C PHE A 100 25.10 8.80 16.22
N ALA A 101 25.77 8.80 17.38
CA ALA A 101 26.94 7.95 17.65
C ALA A 101 26.58 6.46 17.71
N LEU A 102 25.49 6.09 18.40
CA LEU A 102 25.01 4.71 18.43
C LEU A 102 24.54 4.26 17.03
N ALA A 103 23.86 5.14 16.29
CA ALA A 103 23.48 4.87 14.91
C ALA A 103 24.70 4.71 13.98
N ALA A 104 25.76 5.49 14.18
CA ALA A 104 27.01 5.36 13.44
C ALA A 104 27.70 4.02 13.69
N TYR A 105 27.77 3.57 14.95
CA TYR A 105 28.31 2.26 15.30
C TYR A 105 27.51 1.12 14.67
N LEU A 106 26.17 1.19 14.73
CA LEU A 106 25.31 0.08 14.32
C LEU A 106 25.12 -0.04 12.81
N ARG A 107 24.97 1.06 12.06
CA ARG A 107 24.59 1.05 10.63
C ARG A 107 25.42 0.10 9.77
N ASP A 108 26.72 0.04 10.02
CA ASP A 108 27.65 -0.74 9.19
C ASP A 108 27.76 -2.20 9.65
N ARG A 109 27.21 -2.55 10.83
CA ARG A 109 27.26 -3.89 11.44
C ARG A 109 25.97 -4.69 11.26
N ILE A 110 24.83 -4.09 11.57
CA ILE A 110 23.52 -4.78 11.57
C ILE A 110 22.87 -4.77 10.18
N ASN A 111 21.80 -5.55 10.01
CA ASN A 111 21.01 -5.55 8.78
C ASN A 111 20.50 -4.15 8.37
N PRO A 112 20.79 -3.64 7.15
CA PRO A 112 20.41 -2.29 6.75
C PRO A 112 18.90 -2.03 6.74
N SER A 113 18.06 -3.05 6.49
CA SER A 113 16.59 -2.89 6.55
C SER A 113 16.08 -2.74 7.98
N LEU A 114 16.63 -3.51 8.92
CA LEU A 114 16.40 -3.34 10.37
C LEU A 114 16.85 -1.96 10.84
N PHE A 115 18.05 -1.52 10.43
CA PHE A 115 18.58 -0.19 10.74
C PHE A 115 17.68 0.93 10.24
N VAL A 116 17.35 0.95 8.94
CA VAL A 116 16.53 2.01 8.32
C VAL A 116 15.14 2.10 8.96
N TYR A 117 14.51 0.96 9.24
CA TYR A 117 13.22 0.91 9.93
C TYR A 117 13.32 1.53 11.34
N ALA A 118 14.17 0.98 12.21
CA ALA A 118 14.25 1.42 13.60
C ALA A 118 14.76 2.86 13.76
N PHE A 119 15.73 3.29 12.93
CA PHE A 119 16.26 4.65 12.92
C PHE A 119 15.20 5.67 12.46
N SER A 120 14.36 5.31 11.49
CA SER A 120 13.23 6.15 11.06
C SER A 120 12.16 6.26 12.14
N VAL A 121 11.77 5.14 12.77
CA VAL A 121 10.82 5.15 13.91
C VAL A 121 11.34 6.01 15.06
N ALA A 122 12.63 5.92 15.40
CA ALA A 122 13.25 6.76 16.42
C ALA A 122 13.17 8.26 16.05
N ILE A 123 13.57 8.64 14.82
CA ILE A 123 13.48 10.02 14.33
C ILE A 123 12.05 10.58 14.39
N MET A 124 11.04 9.73 14.18
CA MET A 124 9.63 10.11 14.21
C MET A 124 9.03 10.25 15.61
N ASN A 125 9.64 9.68 16.65
CA ASN A 125 9.09 9.66 18.02
C ASN A 125 9.96 10.38 19.07
N ARG A 126 11.27 10.54 18.86
CA ARG A 126 12.11 11.40 19.71
C ARG A 126 11.70 12.88 19.61
N GLN A 127 11.92 13.64 20.68
CA GLN A 127 11.52 15.05 20.77
C GLN A 127 12.53 16.00 20.12
N ASP A 128 13.81 15.66 20.18
CA ASP A 128 14.94 16.43 19.65
C ASP A 128 15.13 16.29 18.13
N THR A 129 14.63 15.21 17.53
CA THR A 129 14.66 14.97 16.07
C THR A 129 13.40 15.39 15.32
N ARG A 130 12.44 16.08 15.97
CA ARG A 130 11.14 16.46 15.38
C ARG A 130 11.24 17.10 13.99
N ASN A 131 12.28 17.90 13.79
CA ASN A 131 12.53 18.77 12.63
C ASN A 131 13.56 18.22 11.63
N VAL A 132 14.09 17.01 11.87
CA VAL A 132 14.86 16.25 10.87
C VAL A 132 13.92 15.94 9.68
N ARG A 133 14.46 15.65 8.49
CA ARG A 133 13.67 15.10 7.37
C ARG A 133 14.15 13.70 7.00
N LEU A 134 13.22 12.76 6.96
CA LEU A 134 13.43 11.42 6.41
C LEU A 134 13.29 11.46 4.87
N PRO A 135 14.18 10.78 4.11
CA PRO A 135 13.96 10.56 2.68
C PRO A 135 12.85 9.52 2.46
N PRO A 136 12.16 9.54 1.31
CA PRO A 136 11.30 8.44 0.89
C PRO A 136 12.04 7.09 0.92
N VAL A 137 11.38 6.04 1.40
CA VAL A 137 11.99 4.69 1.39
C VAL A 137 12.17 4.15 -0.04
N SER A 138 11.46 4.69 -1.03
CA SER A 138 11.69 4.46 -2.45
C SER A 138 13.06 4.96 -2.94
N GLU A 139 13.56 6.07 -2.40
CA GLU A 139 14.92 6.55 -2.66
C GLU A 139 15.97 5.74 -1.86
N THR A 140 15.60 5.22 -0.70
CA THR A 140 16.53 4.48 0.18
C THR A 140 16.69 3.01 -0.22
N PHE A 141 15.61 2.38 -0.71
CA PHE A 141 15.55 0.99 -1.17
C PHE A 141 14.79 0.86 -2.52
N PRO A 142 15.29 1.48 -3.61
CA PRO A 142 14.59 1.50 -4.88
C PRO A 142 14.31 0.09 -5.45
N GLY A 143 15.12 -0.92 -5.13
CA GLY A 143 14.90 -2.34 -5.51
C GLY A 143 13.65 -3.00 -4.93
N ARG A 144 12.89 -2.29 -4.08
CA ARG A 144 11.54 -2.68 -3.62
C ARG A 144 10.41 -2.05 -4.45
N TYR A 145 10.74 -1.08 -5.30
CA TYR A 145 9.79 -0.21 -5.98
C TYR A 145 9.84 -0.26 -7.50
N VAL A 146 10.99 -0.65 -8.08
CA VAL A 146 11.21 -0.72 -9.54
C VAL A 146 11.78 -2.08 -9.97
N ASP A 147 11.53 -2.46 -11.23
CA ASP A 147 12.00 -3.71 -11.84
C ASP A 147 13.53 -3.90 -11.76
N GLY A 148 13.98 -5.13 -11.53
CA GLY A 148 15.41 -5.46 -11.38
C GLY A 148 16.30 -5.03 -12.56
N SER A 149 15.78 -4.98 -13.79
CA SER A 149 16.53 -4.56 -14.97
C SER A 149 16.85 -3.06 -15.00
N VAL A 150 16.09 -2.24 -14.27
CA VAL A 150 16.36 -0.79 -14.12
C VAL A 150 17.75 -0.57 -13.51
N PHE A 151 18.18 -1.41 -12.57
CA PHE A 151 19.50 -1.32 -11.92
C PHE A 151 20.66 -1.66 -12.84
N VAL A 152 20.44 -2.46 -13.88
CA VAL A 152 21.45 -2.77 -14.89
C VAL A 152 21.70 -1.52 -15.74
N ARG A 153 20.64 -0.93 -16.31
CA ARG A 153 20.73 0.32 -17.10
C ARG A 153 21.24 1.49 -16.27
N ALA A 154 20.80 1.61 -15.02
CA ALA A 154 21.29 2.63 -14.10
C ALA A 154 22.79 2.53 -13.82
N ARG A 155 23.34 1.30 -13.76
CA ARG A 155 24.78 1.08 -13.61
C ARG A 155 25.53 1.47 -14.88
N GLU A 156 25.01 1.11 -16.05
CA GLU A 156 25.55 1.47 -17.36
C GLU A 156 25.59 3.00 -17.55
N GLU A 157 24.43 3.66 -17.44
CA GLU A 157 24.29 5.12 -17.52
C GLU A 157 25.19 5.86 -16.51
N SER A 158 25.18 5.44 -15.24
CA SER A 158 25.99 6.14 -14.21
C SER A 158 27.49 5.95 -14.36
N TYR A 159 27.95 4.82 -14.92
CA TYR A 159 29.35 4.52 -15.15
C TYR A 159 29.91 5.11 -16.45
N ILE A 160 29.14 5.07 -17.54
CA ILE A 160 29.55 5.64 -18.84
C ILE A 160 29.42 7.17 -18.82
N LEU A 161 28.38 7.71 -18.19
CA LEU A 161 28.11 9.13 -18.10
C LEU A 161 28.38 9.62 -16.66
N SER A 162 29.65 9.53 -16.26
CA SER A 162 30.19 10.05 -14.99
C SER A 162 30.67 11.50 -15.11
N ASP A 163 31.00 12.10 -13.97
CA ASP A 163 31.72 13.38 -13.86
C ASP A 163 31.12 14.51 -14.73
N SER A 164 31.84 15.01 -15.74
CA SER A 164 31.36 16.08 -16.63
C SER A 164 30.17 15.68 -17.52
N LEU A 165 29.93 14.37 -17.70
CA LEU A 165 28.89 13.82 -18.56
C LEU A 165 27.58 13.48 -17.82
N VAL A 166 27.51 13.66 -16.50
CA VAL A 166 26.30 13.40 -15.68
C VAL A 166 25.06 14.11 -16.23
N SER A 167 25.24 15.31 -16.79
CA SER A 167 24.19 16.11 -17.43
C SER A 167 23.59 15.52 -18.71
N MET A 168 24.21 14.47 -19.27
CA MET A 168 23.77 13.79 -20.49
C MET A 168 22.99 12.49 -20.22
N ARG A 169 22.92 12.03 -18.96
CA ARG A 169 22.22 10.80 -18.56
C ARG A 169 20.76 10.79 -19.03
N ALA A 170 20.34 9.65 -19.56
CA ALA A 170 18.96 9.45 -19.97
C ALA A 170 18.06 9.08 -18.78
N THR A 171 16.80 9.50 -18.82
CA THR A 171 15.77 9.00 -17.90
C THR A 171 15.36 7.59 -18.31
N ILE A 172 15.37 6.68 -17.34
CA ILE A 172 15.07 5.26 -17.56
C ILE A 172 13.55 5.07 -17.50
N GLU A 173 12.93 4.69 -18.62
CA GLU A 173 11.52 4.32 -18.66
C GLU A 173 11.26 3.02 -17.89
N ILE A 174 10.32 3.04 -16.95
CA ILE A 174 9.76 1.86 -16.28
C ILE A 174 8.49 1.46 -17.04
N PRO A 175 8.42 0.26 -17.64
CA PRO A 175 7.22 -0.20 -18.35
C PRO A 175 6.09 -0.55 -17.39
N GLN A 176 4.85 -0.27 -17.77
CA GLN A 176 3.64 -0.64 -16.99
C GLN A 176 3.42 -2.16 -16.97
N ASP A 177 3.56 -2.83 -18.13
CA ASP A 177 3.44 -4.29 -18.27
C ASP A 177 4.81 -4.95 -18.00
N TYR A 178 5.18 -5.12 -16.72
CA TYR A 178 6.45 -5.75 -16.30
C TYR A 178 6.29 -7.01 -15.43
N THR A 179 5.28 -7.04 -14.55
CA THR A 179 4.98 -8.19 -13.68
C THR A 179 4.24 -9.30 -14.42
N ALA A 180 3.27 -8.94 -15.25
CA ALA A 180 2.60 -9.85 -16.17
C ALA A 180 2.24 -9.12 -17.48
N THR A 181 1.28 -9.66 -18.23
CA THR A 181 0.72 -9.08 -19.47
C THR A 181 -0.80 -9.20 -19.41
N GLN A 182 -1.51 -8.57 -20.35
CA GLN A 182 -2.97 -8.63 -20.48
C GLN A 182 -3.58 -10.05 -20.62
N ARG A 183 -2.77 -11.11 -20.72
CA ARG A 183 -3.21 -12.51 -20.61
C ARG A 183 -3.58 -12.93 -19.18
N GLU A 184 -3.02 -12.26 -18.18
CA GLU A 184 -3.31 -12.48 -16.76
C GLU A 184 -4.41 -11.50 -16.31
N PRO A 185 -5.61 -11.97 -15.93
CA PRO A 185 -6.71 -11.08 -15.51
C PRO A 185 -6.36 -10.13 -14.36
N GLU A 186 -5.57 -10.57 -13.37
CA GLU A 186 -5.15 -9.73 -12.24
C GLU A 186 -4.15 -8.62 -12.65
N HIS A 187 -3.55 -8.72 -13.84
CA HIS A 187 -2.68 -7.68 -14.39
C HIS A 187 -3.44 -6.39 -14.72
N ARG A 188 -4.75 -6.46 -14.99
CA ARG A 188 -5.56 -5.27 -15.30
C ARG A 188 -5.56 -4.22 -14.18
N VAL A 189 -5.37 -4.65 -12.93
CA VAL A 189 -5.28 -3.79 -11.73
C VAL A 189 -3.85 -3.65 -11.19
N ALA A 190 -2.83 -4.02 -11.99
CA ALA A 190 -1.42 -3.80 -11.65
C ALA A 190 -1.12 -2.33 -11.33
N TYR A 191 -1.73 -1.38 -12.05
CA TYR A 191 -1.59 0.07 -11.80
C TYR A 191 -2.01 0.51 -10.38
N PHE A 192 -2.79 -0.30 -9.66
CA PHE A 192 -3.13 -0.06 -8.25
C PHE A 192 -2.21 -0.85 -7.32
N ARG A 193 -2.03 -2.16 -7.59
CA ARG A 193 -1.19 -3.05 -6.77
C ARG A 193 0.27 -2.59 -6.72
N GLU A 194 0.79 -2.13 -7.85
CA GLU A 194 2.21 -1.88 -8.10
C GLU A 194 2.58 -0.39 -8.10
N ASP A 195 1.59 0.51 -7.87
CA ASP A 195 1.83 1.95 -7.70
C ASP A 195 2.80 2.20 -6.54
N LEU A 196 3.78 3.09 -6.79
CA LEU A 196 4.81 3.39 -5.82
C LEU A 196 4.24 4.15 -4.62
N GLY A 197 3.26 5.04 -4.83
CA GLY A 197 2.62 5.84 -3.79
C GLY A 197 1.79 5.00 -2.81
N ILE A 198 1.02 4.04 -3.32
CA ILE A 198 0.23 3.09 -2.50
C ILE A 198 1.16 2.21 -1.64
N ASN A 199 2.23 1.68 -2.23
CA ASN A 199 3.22 0.88 -1.50
C ASN A 199 4.07 1.73 -0.52
N LEU A 200 4.26 3.03 -0.79
CA LEU A 200 4.84 3.99 0.16
C LEU A 200 3.88 4.30 1.31
N HIS A 201 2.59 4.52 1.04
CA HIS A 201 1.57 4.78 2.07
C HIS A 201 1.50 3.63 3.08
N HIS A 202 1.39 2.39 2.59
CA HIS A 202 1.29 1.19 3.44
C HIS A 202 2.53 0.98 4.31
N TRP A 203 3.74 1.23 3.77
CA TRP A 203 4.96 1.20 4.58
C TRP A 203 5.01 2.30 5.64
N HIS A 204 4.67 3.55 5.29
CA HIS A 204 4.64 4.66 6.27
C HIS A 204 3.55 4.46 7.34
N TRP A 205 2.44 3.81 7.00
CA TRP A 205 1.39 3.46 7.97
C TRP A 205 1.92 2.51 9.04
N HIS A 206 2.53 1.39 8.65
CA HIS A 206 3.17 0.45 9.58
C HIS A 206 4.42 1.01 10.29
N LEU A 207 5.07 2.04 9.72
CA LEU A 207 6.16 2.78 10.38
C LEU A 207 5.64 3.69 11.51
N ILE A 208 4.45 4.30 11.33
CA ILE A 208 3.81 5.15 12.35
C ILE A 208 3.11 4.30 13.42
N TYR A 209 2.52 3.17 13.03
CA TYR A 209 1.75 2.26 13.91
C TYR A 209 2.44 0.88 14.06
N PRO A 210 3.71 0.82 14.50
CA PRO A 210 4.47 -0.42 14.58
C PRO A 210 3.89 -1.40 15.61
N PHE A 211 4.20 -2.69 15.45
CA PHE A 211 3.64 -3.78 16.26
C PHE A 211 4.17 -3.82 17.70
N GLU A 212 5.47 -3.59 17.89
CA GLU A 212 6.22 -3.81 19.14
C GLU A 212 7.26 -2.69 19.33
N GLY A 213 7.55 -2.29 20.58
CA GLY A 213 8.50 -1.22 20.91
C GLY A 213 8.15 -0.41 22.17
N PRO A 214 8.85 0.72 22.44
CA PRO A 214 8.56 1.60 23.57
C PRO A 214 7.10 2.08 23.61
N ARG A 215 6.60 2.36 24.82
CA ARG A 215 5.18 2.65 25.05
C ARG A 215 4.71 3.89 24.29
N GLU A 216 5.52 4.94 24.29
CA GLU A 216 5.29 6.20 23.57
C GLU A 216 5.38 6.05 22.04
N VAL A 217 6.07 5.01 21.57
CA VAL A 217 6.12 4.64 20.16
C VAL A 217 4.85 3.90 19.76
N VAL A 218 4.44 2.85 20.49
CA VAL A 218 3.34 1.96 20.05
C VAL A 218 1.95 2.41 20.53
N GLN A 219 1.80 2.99 21.73
CA GLN A 219 0.49 3.34 22.32
C GLN A 219 -0.10 4.62 21.72
N LYS A 220 -0.52 4.53 20.46
CA LYS A 220 -1.20 5.61 19.73
C LYS A 220 -2.72 5.43 19.82
N ASN A 221 -3.47 6.54 19.80
CA ASN A 221 -4.92 6.52 20.02
C ASN A 221 -5.67 5.74 18.91
N ARG A 222 -6.48 4.75 19.32
CA ARG A 222 -7.34 3.93 18.44
C ARG A 222 -6.58 3.22 17.31
N ARG A 223 -5.39 2.66 17.63
CA ARG A 223 -4.51 2.06 16.61
C ARG A 223 -5.08 0.78 15.98
N GLY A 224 -5.83 -0.02 16.73
CA GLY A 224 -6.44 -1.26 16.24
C GLY A 224 -7.67 -0.97 15.38
N GLU A 225 -8.46 0.04 15.74
CA GLU A 225 -9.54 0.50 14.88
C GLU A 225 -9.00 1.13 13.59
N LEU A 226 -7.89 1.86 13.66
CA LEU A 226 -7.23 2.40 12.47
C LEU A 226 -6.60 1.29 11.61
N PHE A 227 -6.05 0.23 12.22
CA PHE A 227 -5.61 -0.97 11.50
C PHE A 227 -6.76 -1.61 10.73
N TYR A 228 -7.93 -1.80 11.37
CA TYR A 228 -9.14 -2.23 10.69
C TYR A 228 -9.51 -1.27 9.54
N TYR A 229 -9.57 0.04 9.81
CA TYR A 229 -10.17 0.99 8.88
C TYR A 229 -9.30 1.26 7.66
N ALA A 230 -7.99 1.45 7.83
CA ALA A 230 -7.07 1.64 6.71
C ALA A 230 -7.12 0.44 5.74
N HIS A 231 -7.15 -0.78 6.27
CA HIS A 231 -7.24 -1.99 5.45
C HIS A 231 -8.63 -2.24 4.87
N GLN A 232 -9.72 -1.91 5.58
CA GLN A 232 -11.08 -1.93 5.02
C GLN A 232 -11.18 -0.95 3.83
N GLN A 233 -10.61 0.24 3.96
CA GLN A 233 -10.59 1.25 2.90
C GLN A 233 -9.70 0.83 1.72
N ILE A 234 -8.56 0.18 1.95
CA ILE A 234 -7.73 -0.44 0.91
C ILE A 234 -8.51 -1.51 0.14
N ILE A 235 -9.25 -2.40 0.82
CA ILE A 235 -10.09 -3.42 0.18
C ILE A 235 -11.24 -2.78 -0.61
N GLY A 236 -11.95 -1.81 -0.02
CA GLY A 236 -13.03 -1.08 -0.71
C GLY A 236 -12.54 -0.36 -1.97
N ARG A 237 -11.35 0.27 -1.91
CA ARG A 237 -10.68 0.89 -3.07
C ARG A 237 -10.28 -0.16 -4.11
N TYR A 238 -9.65 -1.25 -3.71
CA TYR A 238 -9.25 -2.32 -4.65
C TYR A 238 -10.45 -2.95 -5.35
N ASP A 239 -11.51 -3.31 -4.62
CA ASP A 239 -12.70 -3.91 -5.20
C ASP A 239 -13.47 -2.96 -6.14
N PHE A 240 -13.43 -1.65 -5.88
CA PHE A 240 -13.91 -0.63 -6.82
C PHE A 240 -13.09 -0.67 -8.13
N GLU A 241 -11.76 -0.72 -8.04
CA GLU A 241 -10.87 -0.82 -9.20
C GLU A 241 -11.05 -2.14 -9.97
N ARG A 242 -11.33 -3.25 -9.28
CA ARG A 242 -11.68 -4.54 -9.91
C ARG A 242 -12.94 -4.41 -10.77
N LEU A 243 -14.01 -3.84 -10.23
CA LEU A 243 -15.26 -3.59 -10.97
C LEU A 243 -15.02 -2.67 -12.18
N CYS A 244 -14.22 -1.61 -12.02
CA CYS A 244 -13.83 -0.72 -13.12
C CYS A 244 -13.15 -1.47 -14.28
N ASN A 245 -12.31 -2.47 -14.00
CA ASN A 245 -11.57 -3.24 -15.00
C ASN A 245 -12.22 -4.60 -15.35
N LYS A 246 -13.53 -4.74 -15.09
CA LYS A 246 -14.35 -5.91 -15.46
C LYS A 246 -13.81 -7.21 -14.82
N LEU A 247 -13.49 -7.12 -13.53
CA LEU A 247 -13.17 -8.23 -12.62
C LEU A 247 -14.23 -8.28 -11.50
N PRO A 248 -14.59 -9.47 -10.96
CA PRO A 248 -15.42 -9.56 -9.77
C PRO A 248 -14.67 -9.08 -8.52
N ARG A 249 -15.40 -8.72 -7.47
CA ARG A 249 -14.84 -8.39 -6.13
C ARG A 249 -13.96 -9.52 -5.57
N THR A 250 -13.06 -9.18 -4.66
CA THR A 250 -12.00 -10.07 -4.18
C THR A 250 -12.56 -11.28 -3.45
N VAL A 251 -12.23 -12.48 -3.92
CA VAL A 251 -12.57 -13.72 -3.24
C VAL A 251 -11.70 -13.84 -1.99
N ARG A 252 -12.28 -13.75 -0.79
CA ARG A 252 -11.55 -13.89 0.47
C ARG A 252 -10.80 -15.22 0.59
N LEU A 253 -9.78 -15.25 1.43
CA LEU A 253 -8.97 -16.45 1.72
C LEU A 253 -9.68 -17.39 2.71
N GLN A 254 -10.80 -17.99 2.33
CA GLN A 254 -11.68 -18.71 3.28
C GLN A 254 -11.17 -20.10 3.71
N ASN A 255 -10.45 -20.83 2.84
CA ASN A 255 -9.97 -22.17 3.14
C ASN A 255 -8.43 -22.21 3.02
N PHE A 256 -7.74 -22.56 4.10
CA PHE A 256 -6.27 -22.58 4.12
C PHE A 256 -5.68 -23.85 3.49
N ALA A 257 -6.46 -24.92 3.37
CA ALA A 257 -6.06 -26.15 2.69
C ALA A 257 -6.21 -26.07 1.15
N GLU A 258 -6.96 -25.09 0.63
CA GLU A 258 -7.15 -24.91 -0.81
C GLU A 258 -5.92 -24.32 -1.51
N PRO A 259 -5.74 -24.56 -2.82
CA PRO A 259 -4.75 -23.84 -3.61
C PRO A 259 -5.04 -22.35 -3.67
N ILE A 260 -3.99 -21.52 -3.69
CA ILE A 260 -4.06 -20.11 -4.08
C ILE A 260 -3.89 -20.06 -5.61
N PRO A 261 -4.96 -19.90 -6.42
CA PRO A 261 -4.85 -19.87 -7.87
C PRO A 261 -4.08 -18.64 -8.39
N GLU A 262 -4.11 -17.52 -7.65
CA GLU A 262 -3.47 -16.27 -8.06
C GLU A 262 -1.94 -16.38 -8.03
N ALA A 263 -1.33 -16.41 -9.21
CA ALA A 263 0.12 -16.36 -9.38
C ALA A 263 0.65 -14.93 -9.19
N TYR A 264 1.91 -14.79 -8.77
CA TYR A 264 2.61 -13.50 -8.82
C TYR A 264 4.12 -13.64 -9.01
N PHE A 265 4.67 -12.84 -9.94
CA PHE A 265 6.08 -12.86 -10.36
C PHE A 265 6.67 -11.43 -10.32
N PRO A 266 7.13 -10.95 -9.15
CA PRO A 266 7.28 -9.52 -8.85
C PRO A 266 8.38 -8.76 -9.62
N LYS A 267 9.36 -9.47 -10.20
CA LYS A 267 10.57 -8.91 -10.87
C LYS A 267 11.47 -7.99 -10.03
N LEU A 268 11.18 -7.85 -8.73
CA LEU A 268 11.98 -7.06 -7.80
C LEU A 268 13.25 -7.83 -7.35
N THR A 269 14.32 -7.10 -7.06
CA THR A 269 15.59 -7.66 -6.56
C THR A 269 16.06 -6.89 -5.31
N SER A 270 16.35 -7.63 -4.23
CA SER A 270 16.89 -7.05 -2.99
C SER A 270 18.37 -6.68 -3.19
N GLN A 271 18.64 -5.37 -3.22
CA GLN A 271 20.00 -4.82 -3.31
C GLN A 271 20.89 -5.16 -2.09
N ILE A 272 20.28 -5.46 -0.93
CA ILE A 272 21.00 -5.90 0.28
C ILE A 272 21.43 -7.36 0.17
N ALA A 273 20.49 -8.25 -0.20
CA ALA A 273 20.71 -9.69 -0.18
C ALA A 273 21.28 -10.24 -1.51
N SER A 274 21.35 -9.41 -2.55
CA SER A 274 21.67 -9.81 -3.93
C SER A 274 20.80 -10.98 -4.44
N ARG A 275 19.53 -11.02 -4.01
CA ARG A 275 18.55 -12.06 -4.35
C ARG A 275 17.26 -11.44 -4.90
N ASN A 276 16.63 -12.17 -5.81
CA ASN A 276 15.29 -11.81 -6.29
C ASN A 276 14.25 -12.04 -5.19
N TRP A 277 13.21 -11.21 -5.16
CA TRP A 277 12.02 -11.50 -4.36
C TRP A 277 11.31 -12.70 -4.97
N GLN A 278 11.08 -13.74 -4.16
CA GLN A 278 10.59 -15.01 -4.68
C GLN A 278 9.19 -14.89 -5.29
N SER A 279 8.95 -15.67 -6.33
CA SER A 279 7.67 -15.69 -7.05
C SER A 279 6.76 -16.79 -6.51
N ARG A 280 5.45 -16.58 -6.56
CA ARG A 280 4.45 -17.62 -6.27
C ARG A 280 3.77 -18.07 -7.57
N PRO A 281 4.12 -19.24 -8.12
CA PRO A 281 3.30 -19.90 -9.14
C PRO A 281 1.86 -20.12 -8.64
N GLY A 282 0.88 -20.01 -9.55
CA GLY A 282 -0.52 -20.27 -9.23
C GLY A 282 -0.75 -21.75 -8.89
N GLY A 283 -1.70 -22.01 -7.99
CA GLY A 283 -2.07 -23.36 -7.56
C GLY A 283 -1.23 -23.92 -6.41
N LEU A 284 -0.33 -23.15 -5.80
CA LEU A 284 0.36 -23.55 -4.58
C LEU A 284 -0.60 -23.55 -3.37
N ARG A 285 -0.49 -24.56 -2.51
CA ARG A 285 -1.22 -24.67 -1.22
C ARG A 285 -0.33 -24.21 -0.08
N MET A 286 -0.92 -23.65 0.97
CA MET A 286 -0.21 -23.37 2.21
C MET A 286 0.32 -24.66 2.84
N ARG A 287 1.37 -24.53 3.65
CA ARG A 287 2.05 -25.63 4.35
C ARG A 287 2.51 -25.13 5.72
N ASP A 288 2.62 -26.05 6.67
CA ASP A 288 3.19 -25.75 7.99
C ASP A 288 4.62 -25.23 7.83
N ILE A 289 4.96 -24.17 8.57
CA ILE A 289 6.28 -23.53 8.53
C ILE A 289 7.12 -24.08 9.67
N ASN A 290 8.34 -24.53 9.37
CA ASN A 290 9.27 -25.06 10.36
C ASN A 290 10.71 -24.66 9.99
N ARG A 291 11.07 -23.40 10.29
CA ARG A 291 12.33 -22.77 9.87
C ARG A 291 13.13 -22.35 11.11
N GLU A 292 14.02 -23.24 11.54
CA GLU A 292 14.87 -23.04 12.72
C GLU A 292 15.75 -21.79 12.62
N ALA A 293 16.32 -21.53 11.43
CA ALA A 293 17.14 -20.34 11.16
C ALA A 293 16.40 -19.01 11.42
N ASP A 294 15.11 -18.94 11.07
CA ASP A 294 14.24 -17.78 11.32
C ASP A 294 13.62 -17.78 12.74
N GLN A 295 13.87 -18.84 13.53
CA GLN A 295 13.19 -19.16 14.80
C GLN A 295 11.66 -19.15 14.66
N LEU A 296 11.18 -19.76 13.58
CA LEU A 296 9.81 -19.65 13.10
C LEU A 296 9.17 -21.03 12.93
N LYS A 297 8.19 -21.33 13.77
CA LYS A 297 7.30 -22.47 13.60
C LYS A 297 5.84 -22.04 13.73
N VAL A 298 4.99 -22.44 12.77
CA VAL A 298 3.54 -22.26 12.81
C VAL A 298 2.86 -23.28 11.90
N ASP A 299 1.90 -24.01 12.43
CA ASP A 299 1.15 -25.03 11.70
C ASP A 299 -0.15 -24.40 11.13
N ILE A 300 -0.67 -24.89 10.00
CA ILE A 300 -1.91 -24.38 9.39
C ILE A 300 -3.10 -24.55 10.36
N ALA A 301 -3.07 -25.62 11.16
CA ALA A 301 -4.04 -25.87 12.22
C ALA A 301 -4.09 -24.73 13.28
N ASP A 302 -2.99 -24.01 13.51
CA ASP A 302 -3.01 -22.86 14.43
C ASP A 302 -3.67 -21.63 13.82
N LEU A 303 -3.51 -21.38 12.51
CA LEU A 303 -4.29 -20.35 11.80
C LEU A 303 -5.79 -20.62 11.91
N GLU A 304 -6.20 -21.88 11.73
CA GLU A 304 -7.60 -22.29 11.86
C GLU A 304 -8.11 -22.15 13.31
N ARG A 305 -7.29 -22.55 14.29
CA ARG A 305 -7.58 -22.43 15.73
C ARG A 305 -7.75 -20.98 16.16
N TRP A 306 -6.85 -20.09 15.73
CA TRP A 306 -6.95 -18.66 16.02
C TRP A 306 -8.17 -18.03 15.36
N ARG A 307 -8.42 -18.33 14.09
CA ARG A 307 -9.65 -17.91 13.39
C ARG A 307 -10.91 -18.35 14.14
N ALA A 308 -11.00 -19.61 14.57
CA ALA A 308 -12.14 -20.10 15.33
C ALA A 308 -12.34 -19.31 16.64
N ARG A 309 -11.25 -19.03 17.39
CA ARG A 309 -11.29 -18.22 18.62
C ARG A 309 -11.70 -16.77 18.38
N PHE A 310 -11.36 -16.17 17.24
CA PHE A 310 -11.87 -14.84 16.86
C PHE A 310 -13.38 -14.86 16.60
N LEU A 311 -13.87 -15.85 15.84
CA LEU A 311 -15.30 -15.99 15.56
C LEU A 311 -16.10 -16.18 16.86
N GLU A 312 -15.64 -17.08 17.74
CA GLU A 312 -16.24 -17.35 19.04
C GLU A 312 -16.25 -16.12 19.96
N ALA A 313 -15.15 -15.37 20.04
CA ALA A 313 -15.09 -14.15 20.85
C ALA A 313 -16.05 -13.05 20.36
N ILE A 314 -16.19 -12.91 19.04
CA ILE A 314 -17.12 -11.98 18.42
C ILE A 314 -18.57 -12.41 18.66
N GLU A 315 -18.90 -13.70 18.47
CA GLU A 315 -20.23 -14.26 18.73
C GLU A 315 -20.65 -14.13 20.21
N ARG A 316 -19.71 -14.38 21.14
CA ARG A 316 -19.92 -14.19 22.59
C ARG A 316 -19.95 -12.71 23.01
N GLY A 317 -19.59 -11.78 22.13
CA GLY A 317 -19.48 -10.34 22.40
C GLY A 317 -18.36 -9.94 23.36
N ARG A 318 -17.32 -10.78 23.53
CA ARG A 318 -16.28 -10.61 24.55
C ARG A 318 -15.00 -11.41 24.27
N VAL A 319 -13.88 -10.91 24.78
CA VAL A 319 -12.56 -11.55 24.74
C VAL A 319 -12.08 -11.90 26.15
N GLU A 320 -11.09 -12.78 26.27
CA GLU A 320 -10.50 -13.23 27.53
C GLU A 320 -9.03 -12.80 27.63
N SER A 321 -8.66 -12.06 28.69
CA SER A 321 -7.28 -11.65 28.95
C SER A 321 -6.42 -12.77 29.54
N THR A 322 -5.10 -12.57 29.57
CA THR A 322 -4.11 -13.56 30.06
C THR A 322 -4.31 -14.03 31.51
N ASN A 323 -5.10 -13.32 32.31
CA ASN A 323 -5.49 -13.68 33.68
C ASN A 323 -6.92 -14.25 33.80
N GLY A 324 -7.57 -14.61 32.69
CA GLY A 324 -8.94 -15.14 32.65
C GLY A 324 -10.05 -14.10 32.81
N THR A 325 -9.74 -12.80 32.88
CA THR A 325 -10.78 -11.76 32.95
C THR A 325 -11.50 -11.62 31.59
N THR A 326 -12.83 -11.60 31.63
CA THR A 326 -13.67 -11.29 30.46
C THR A 326 -13.69 -9.78 30.19
N ILE A 327 -13.39 -9.36 28.96
CA ILE A 327 -13.49 -7.97 28.49
C ILE A 327 -14.56 -7.88 27.38
N PRO A 328 -15.62 -7.06 27.52
CA PRO A 328 -16.68 -6.95 26.52
C PRO A 328 -16.24 -6.18 25.27
N LEU A 329 -16.69 -6.62 24.10
CA LEU A 329 -16.46 -5.95 22.81
C LEU A 329 -17.52 -4.86 22.59
N THR A 330 -17.34 -3.71 23.23
CA THR A 330 -18.32 -2.60 23.21
C THR A 330 -18.32 -1.81 21.90
N GLU A 331 -19.35 -1.00 21.71
CA GLU A 331 -19.47 -0.05 20.58
C GLU A 331 -18.29 0.92 20.43
N GLN A 332 -17.60 1.24 21.53
CA GLN A 332 -16.50 2.22 21.58
C GLN A 332 -15.13 1.55 21.40
N ASN A 333 -14.91 0.41 22.06
CA ASN A 333 -13.57 -0.18 22.21
C ASN A 333 -13.43 -1.55 21.53
N GLY A 334 -14.53 -2.23 21.18
CA GLY A 334 -14.50 -3.61 20.68
C GLY A 334 -13.69 -3.78 19.40
N ILE A 335 -13.85 -2.86 18.44
CA ILE A 335 -13.09 -2.88 17.19
C ILE A 335 -11.60 -2.55 17.39
N ASP A 336 -11.25 -1.72 18.38
CA ASP A 336 -9.86 -1.36 18.69
C ASP A 336 -9.13 -2.55 19.34
N ILE A 337 -9.78 -3.19 20.32
CA ILE A 337 -9.35 -4.44 20.95
C ILE A 337 -9.15 -5.54 19.91
N LEU A 338 -10.13 -5.76 19.03
CA LEU A 338 -10.02 -6.75 17.96
C LEU A 338 -8.88 -6.43 16.99
N GLY A 339 -8.62 -5.14 16.69
CA GLY A 339 -7.52 -4.73 15.82
C GLY A 339 -6.15 -5.06 16.39
N ASP A 340 -5.90 -4.66 17.64
CA ASP A 340 -4.65 -4.99 18.36
C ASP A 340 -4.46 -6.51 18.57
N MET A 341 -5.56 -7.27 18.65
CA MET A 341 -5.53 -8.74 18.71
C MET A 341 -5.32 -9.42 17.36
N MET A 342 -5.92 -8.91 16.28
CA MET A 342 -5.91 -9.55 14.95
C MET A 342 -4.56 -9.44 14.27
N GLU A 343 -3.96 -8.25 14.33
CA GLU A 343 -2.74 -7.89 13.60
C GLU A 343 -1.57 -8.84 13.91
N PRO A 344 -1.10 -9.04 15.15
CA PRO A 344 -1.38 -8.29 16.38
C PRO A 344 -0.29 -7.25 16.72
N SER A 345 -0.59 -6.37 17.68
CA SER A 345 0.39 -5.54 18.38
C SER A 345 0.72 -6.10 19.77
N GLN A 346 1.68 -5.49 20.46
CA GLN A 346 1.97 -5.76 21.87
C GLN A 346 0.83 -5.43 22.85
N TYR A 347 -0.29 -4.85 22.38
CA TYR A 347 -1.51 -4.61 23.17
C TYR A 347 -2.62 -5.64 22.91
N SER A 348 -2.34 -6.71 22.16
CA SER A 348 -3.22 -7.89 22.08
C SER A 348 -3.57 -8.39 23.49
N VAL A 349 -4.87 -8.48 23.79
CA VAL A 349 -5.41 -8.81 25.12
C VAL A 349 -4.95 -10.17 25.64
N ASN A 350 -4.76 -11.13 24.73
CA ASN A 350 -4.23 -12.46 25.06
C ASN A 350 -3.61 -13.11 23.81
N PRO A 351 -2.32 -12.86 23.52
CA PRO A 351 -1.66 -13.38 22.32
C PRO A 351 -1.42 -14.90 22.37
N GLN A 352 -1.52 -15.54 23.54
CA GLN A 352 -1.45 -17.01 23.67
C GLN A 352 -2.77 -17.66 23.23
N LEU A 353 -3.91 -17.04 23.56
CA LEU A 353 -5.23 -17.50 23.15
C LEU A 353 -5.54 -17.13 21.69
N TYR A 354 -5.43 -15.86 21.32
CA TYR A 354 -5.86 -15.37 20.00
C TYR A 354 -4.77 -15.42 18.92
N GLY A 355 -3.52 -15.65 19.32
CA GLY A 355 -2.43 -15.90 18.37
C GLY A 355 -2.02 -14.65 17.58
N GLN A 356 -1.66 -14.87 16.31
CA GLN A 356 -1.11 -13.83 15.43
C GLN A 356 -1.63 -13.96 13.98
N LEU A 357 -2.96 -14.10 13.82
CA LEU A 357 -3.59 -14.57 12.58
C LEU A 357 -3.20 -13.78 11.32
N HIS A 358 -3.30 -12.45 11.33
CA HIS A 358 -2.94 -11.62 10.16
C HIS A 358 -1.44 -11.73 9.83
N ASN A 359 -0.55 -11.44 10.79
CA ASN A 359 0.89 -11.48 10.55
C ASN A 359 1.37 -12.88 10.11
N MET A 360 0.77 -13.97 10.60
CA MET A 360 1.16 -15.32 10.20
C MET A 360 0.58 -15.74 8.83
N LEU A 361 -0.58 -15.22 8.40
CA LEU A 361 -1.04 -15.42 7.02
C LEU A 361 -0.06 -14.81 6.00
N HIS A 362 0.49 -13.62 6.28
CA HIS A 362 1.57 -13.04 5.48
C HIS A 362 2.81 -13.93 5.46
N VAL A 363 3.28 -14.39 6.63
CA VAL A 363 4.46 -15.24 6.74
C VAL A 363 4.29 -16.57 5.97
N VAL A 364 3.20 -17.30 6.21
CA VAL A 364 2.92 -18.60 5.57
C VAL A 364 2.83 -18.49 4.05
N ILE A 365 2.12 -17.48 3.52
CA ILE A 365 2.04 -17.27 2.07
C ILE A 365 3.36 -16.76 1.50
N SER A 366 4.12 -15.97 2.27
CA SER A 366 5.42 -15.46 1.81
C SER A 366 6.48 -16.56 1.63
N LEU A 367 6.39 -17.63 2.43
CA LEU A 367 7.31 -18.77 2.48
C LEU A 367 6.77 -20.05 1.81
N ILE A 368 5.62 -19.97 1.13
CA ILE A 368 4.92 -21.10 0.50
C ILE A 368 5.78 -21.94 -0.49
N HIS A 369 6.92 -21.38 -0.92
CA HIS A 369 7.89 -22.00 -1.83
C HIS A 369 9.04 -22.75 -1.10
N ASP A 370 9.34 -22.40 0.15
CA ASP A 370 10.45 -22.96 0.98
C ASP A 370 10.04 -22.98 2.48
N PRO A 371 8.99 -23.73 2.86
CA PRO A 371 8.36 -23.63 4.18
C PRO A 371 9.22 -24.18 5.33
N ASP A 372 10.26 -24.96 5.03
CA ASP A 372 11.16 -25.60 6.00
C ASP A 372 12.65 -25.27 5.76
N HIS A 373 12.93 -24.21 4.99
CA HIS A 373 14.27 -23.67 4.69
C HIS A 373 15.22 -24.62 3.92
N ARG A 374 14.73 -25.75 3.42
CA ARG A 374 15.54 -26.75 2.70
C ARG A 374 16.22 -26.20 1.43
N PHE A 375 15.69 -25.11 0.86
CA PHE A 375 16.26 -24.46 -0.33
C PHE A 375 17.06 -23.19 -0.01
N LEU A 376 17.20 -22.84 1.28
CA LEU A 376 17.87 -21.62 1.75
C LEU A 376 17.29 -20.34 1.11
N GLU A 377 15.97 -20.31 0.88
CA GLU A 377 15.26 -19.17 0.31
C GLU A 377 14.55 -18.33 1.38
N THR A 378 13.97 -17.21 0.94
CA THR A 378 13.46 -16.14 1.79
C THR A 378 12.10 -15.62 1.32
N PHE A 379 11.41 -14.91 2.21
CA PHE A 379 10.08 -14.33 2.04
C PHE A 379 9.89 -13.67 0.67
N SER A 380 8.84 -14.06 -0.05
CA SER A 380 8.33 -13.31 -1.20
C SER A 380 7.75 -11.95 -0.78
N VAL A 381 7.40 -11.10 -1.76
CA VAL A 381 6.96 -9.70 -1.55
C VAL A 381 5.83 -9.49 -0.52
N ILE A 382 4.94 -10.47 -0.33
CA ILE A 382 3.85 -10.39 0.67
C ILE A 382 4.37 -10.42 2.12
N GLY A 383 5.61 -10.86 2.31
CA GLY A 383 6.34 -10.84 3.58
C GLY A 383 7.06 -9.53 3.90
N GLU A 384 6.86 -8.43 3.17
CA GLU A 384 7.37 -7.10 3.55
C GLU A 384 6.34 -6.00 3.27
N ALA A 385 6.10 -5.10 4.23
CA ALA A 385 5.07 -4.06 4.13
C ALA A 385 5.27 -3.14 2.91
N SER A 386 6.51 -2.79 2.54
CA SER A 386 6.77 -1.94 1.35
C SER A 386 6.55 -2.64 0.00
N THR A 387 6.25 -3.94 -0.02
CA THR A 387 6.02 -4.71 -1.25
C THR A 387 4.74 -5.54 -1.23
N ALA A 388 4.08 -5.71 -0.09
CA ALA A 388 3.00 -6.69 0.05
C ALA A 388 1.76 -6.37 -0.81
N MET A 389 1.38 -5.10 -0.93
CA MET A 389 0.24 -4.67 -1.75
C MET A 389 0.41 -4.97 -3.26
N ARG A 390 1.62 -5.28 -3.70
CA ARG A 390 1.90 -5.71 -5.09
C ARG A 390 1.27 -7.07 -5.40
N ASP A 391 1.09 -7.93 -4.41
CA ASP A 391 0.66 -9.31 -4.60
C ASP A 391 -0.88 -9.45 -4.56
N PRO A 392 -1.55 -10.05 -5.55
CA PRO A 392 -3.00 -10.32 -5.49
C PRO A 392 -3.47 -11.07 -4.22
N ALA A 393 -2.62 -11.91 -3.63
CA ALA A 393 -2.96 -12.64 -2.40
C ALA A 393 -3.05 -11.74 -1.15
N PHE A 394 -2.41 -10.56 -1.15
CA PHE A 394 -2.58 -9.55 -0.08
C PHE A 394 -4.05 -9.21 0.12
N TYR A 395 -4.74 -8.90 -0.97
CA TYR A 395 -6.15 -8.53 -0.94
C TYR A 395 -7.01 -9.71 -0.47
N ARG A 396 -6.66 -10.96 -0.81
CA ARG A 396 -7.36 -12.15 -0.31
C ARG A 396 -7.21 -12.36 1.20
N ILE A 397 -6.02 -12.08 1.77
CA ILE A 397 -5.80 -12.04 3.23
C ILE A 397 -6.66 -10.94 3.85
N HIS A 398 -6.54 -9.70 3.36
CA HIS A 398 -7.22 -8.56 3.97
C HIS A 398 -8.74 -8.61 3.80
N SER A 399 -9.29 -9.23 2.75
CA SER A 399 -10.73 -9.54 2.65
C SER A 399 -11.18 -10.52 3.75
N LEU A 400 -10.40 -11.55 4.09
CA LEU A 400 -10.73 -12.44 5.21
C LEU A 400 -10.70 -11.68 6.55
N VAL A 401 -9.65 -10.90 6.78
CA VAL A 401 -9.46 -10.11 8.01
C VAL A 401 -10.59 -9.08 8.17
N ASN A 402 -10.92 -8.35 7.09
CA ASN A 402 -12.02 -7.40 7.03
C ASN A 402 -13.39 -8.08 7.25
N ASP A 403 -13.60 -9.29 6.75
CA ASP A 403 -14.85 -10.04 7.00
C ASP A 403 -14.99 -10.45 8.47
N ILE A 404 -13.91 -10.85 9.15
CA ILE A 404 -13.93 -11.14 10.59
C ILE A 404 -14.26 -9.87 11.39
N PHE A 405 -13.61 -8.73 11.10
CA PHE A 405 -13.98 -7.45 11.69
C PHE A 405 -15.44 -7.05 11.41
N ASN A 406 -15.93 -7.35 10.19
CA ASN A 406 -17.31 -7.08 9.80
C ASN A 406 -18.34 -7.89 10.58
N LEU A 407 -18.00 -9.07 11.12
CA LEU A 407 -18.92 -9.80 12.00
C LEU A 407 -19.18 -9.03 13.30
N HIS A 408 -18.14 -8.45 13.92
CA HIS A 408 -18.30 -7.57 15.08
C HIS A 408 -19.07 -6.29 14.72
N LYS A 409 -18.73 -5.62 13.61
CA LYS A 409 -19.47 -4.44 13.14
C LYS A 409 -20.95 -4.72 12.82
N GLN A 410 -21.30 -5.98 12.50
CA GLN A 410 -22.69 -6.44 12.32
C GLN A 410 -23.41 -6.78 13.63
N SER A 411 -22.68 -7.13 14.70
CA SER A 411 -23.28 -7.35 16.03
C SER A 411 -23.54 -6.05 16.80
N LEU A 412 -22.98 -4.92 16.37
CA LEU A 412 -23.23 -3.61 16.97
C LEU A 412 -24.66 -3.08 16.67
N PRO A 413 -25.29 -2.34 17.60
CA PRO A 413 -26.54 -1.64 17.34
C PRO A 413 -26.46 -0.72 16.11
N ARG A 414 -27.48 -0.83 15.24
CA ARG A 414 -27.68 0.02 14.06
C ARG A 414 -27.87 1.47 14.51
N TYR A 415 -27.21 2.43 13.86
CA TYR A 415 -27.31 3.84 14.25
C TYR A 415 -28.76 4.34 14.20
N THR A 416 -29.24 4.96 15.28
CA THR A 416 -30.59 5.53 15.35
C THR A 416 -30.72 6.76 14.45
N VAL A 417 -31.95 7.17 14.15
CA VAL A 417 -32.20 8.42 13.41
C VAL A 417 -31.56 9.61 14.15
N GLN A 418 -31.68 9.67 15.48
CA GLN A 418 -31.13 10.72 16.32
C GLN A 418 -29.59 10.73 16.36
N GLN A 419 -28.94 9.58 16.17
CA GLN A 419 -27.48 9.50 16.07
C GLN A 419 -26.96 10.00 14.71
N LEU A 420 -27.74 9.82 13.64
CA LEU A 420 -27.43 10.20 12.25
C LEU A 420 -27.84 11.65 11.91
N GLU A 421 -28.93 12.14 12.49
CA GLU A 421 -29.47 13.47 12.21
C GLU A 421 -28.60 14.61 12.74
N PHE A 422 -28.68 15.75 12.07
CA PHE A 422 -28.22 17.03 12.59
C PHE A 422 -29.35 18.05 12.43
N GLN A 423 -30.23 18.13 13.44
CA GLN A 423 -31.52 18.81 13.36
C GLN A 423 -31.39 20.27 12.88
N GLY A 424 -32.25 20.65 11.93
CA GLY A 424 -32.24 21.95 11.27
C GLY A 424 -31.24 22.09 10.11
N ILE A 425 -30.34 21.11 9.91
CA ILE A 425 -29.43 21.09 8.76
C ILE A 425 -30.01 20.22 7.66
N GLN A 426 -30.14 20.77 6.45
CA GLN A 426 -30.64 20.07 5.28
C GLN A 426 -29.71 20.24 4.07
N VAL A 427 -29.23 19.14 3.49
CA VAL A 427 -28.53 19.15 2.21
C VAL A 427 -29.55 19.38 1.08
N ARG A 428 -29.28 20.35 0.21
CA ARG A 428 -30.16 20.75 -0.91
C ARG A 428 -29.62 20.33 -2.26
N GLY A 429 -28.31 20.39 -2.44
CA GLY A 429 -27.63 20.08 -3.69
C GLY A 429 -26.22 19.61 -3.47
N ILE A 430 -25.75 18.71 -4.34
CA ILE A 430 -24.37 18.24 -4.43
C ILE A 430 -23.98 18.29 -5.91
N GLU A 431 -22.83 18.88 -6.20
CA GLU A 431 -22.27 18.94 -7.56
C GLU A 431 -20.74 18.81 -7.55
N ILE A 432 -20.21 17.95 -8.43
CA ILE A 432 -18.78 17.94 -8.76
C ILE A 432 -18.56 18.78 -10.02
N SER A 433 -17.65 19.75 -9.92
CA SER A 433 -17.11 20.51 -11.06
C SER A 433 -15.67 20.09 -11.29
N THR A 434 -15.35 19.57 -12.48
CA THR A 434 -14.02 19.06 -12.82
C THR A 434 -13.31 20.03 -13.79
N LYS A 435 -12.06 20.37 -13.49
CA LYS A 435 -11.25 21.30 -14.29
C LYS A 435 -11.10 20.76 -15.71
N GLY A 436 -11.31 21.62 -16.70
CA GLY A 436 -11.14 21.29 -18.13
C GLY A 436 -12.36 20.65 -18.80
N THR A 437 -13.48 20.46 -18.10
CA THR A 437 -14.74 19.97 -18.70
C THR A 437 -15.95 20.79 -18.26
N THR A 438 -16.96 20.86 -19.13
CA THR A 438 -18.29 21.40 -18.80
C THR A 438 -19.25 20.31 -18.27
N GLN A 439 -18.83 19.05 -18.28
CA GLN A 439 -19.61 17.92 -17.76
C GLN A 439 -19.62 17.93 -16.23
N ARG A 440 -20.67 18.52 -15.65
CA ARG A 440 -20.98 18.43 -14.21
C ARG A 440 -21.08 16.96 -13.78
N ASN A 441 -20.74 16.67 -12.52
CA ASN A 441 -20.89 15.35 -11.91
C ASN A 441 -20.06 14.23 -12.58
N THR A 442 -19.00 14.61 -13.31
CA THR A 442 -18.10 13.68 -13.99
C THR A 442 -16.68 13.85 -13.46
N PHE A 443 -16.13 12.80 -12.84
CA PHE A 443 -14.69 12.71 -12.58
C PHE A 443 -13.99 12.27 -13.88
N MET A 444 -12.81 12.83 -14.13
CA MET A 444 -11.97 12.46 -15.28
C MET A 444 -10.62 11.97 -14.78
N THR A 445 -10.20 10.81 -15.30
CA THR A 445 -8.97 10.09 -14.95
C THR A 445 -8.15 9.81 -16.20
N TYR A 446 -6.83 9.72 -16.06
CA TYR A 446 -5.88 9.52 -17.17
C TYR A 446 -4.57 8.90 -16.65
N TRP A 447 -3.62 8.63 -17.55
CA TRP A 447 -2.27 8.22 -17.16
C TRP A 447 -1.35 9.44 -17.05
N GLU A 448 -0.67 9.62 -15.92
CA GLU A 448 0.40 10.61 -15.78
C GLU A 448 1.76 9.91 -15.72
N LYS A 449 2.75 10.47 -16.40
CA LYS A 449 4.15 10.09 -16.31
C LYS A 449 4.89 11.02 -15.35
N SER A 450 5.50 10.45 -14.32
CA SER A 450 6.28 11.16 -13.32
C SER A 450 7.67 10.56 -13.16
N THR A 451 8.61 11.36 -12.67
CA THR A 451 10.03 11.00 -12.53
C THR A 451 10.46 11.01 -11.07
N VAL A 452 11.28 10.03 -10.67
CA VAL A 452 11.96 9.95 -9.37
C VAL A 452 13.46 9.79 -9.57
N ASP A 453 14.27 10.33 -8.66
CA ASP A 453 15.70 10.00 -8.60
C ASP A 453 15.91 8.75 -7.74
N LEU A 454 16.74 7.82 -8.22
CA LEU A 454 17.10 6.59 -7.53
C LEU A 454 18.54 6.62 -6.97
N SER A 455 19.32 7.68 -7.26
CA SER A 455 20.76 7.79 -6.97
C SER A 455 21.14 7.56 -5.49
N ARG A 456 20.24 7.96 -4.59
CA ARG A 456 20.34 7.86 -3.12
C ARG A 456 20.39 6.41 -2.62
N GLY A 457 19.82 5.47 -3.39
CA GLY A 457 19.76 4.04 -3.09
C GLY A 457 20.67 3.19 -3.98
N MET A 458 21.53 3.81 -4.79
CA MET A 458 22.44 3.12 -5.70
C MET A 458 23.82 2.93 -5.07
N ASP A 459 23.88 2.03 -4.07
CA ASP A 459 25.10 1.63 -3.38
C ASP A 459 26.27 1.33 -4.34
N PHE A 460 27.42 1.99 -4.11
CA PHE A 460 28.67 1.82 -4.88
C PHE A 460 28.63 2.22 -6.37
N PHE A 461 27.55 2.85 -6.86
CA PHE A 461 27.53 3.44 -8.20
C PHE A 461 28.25 4.81 -8.17
N PRO A 462 28.64 5.40 -9.32
CA PRO A 462 29.07 6.79 -9.38
C PRO A 462 28.01 7.78 -8.82
N ARG A 463 28.42 9.01 -8.53
CA ARG A 463 27.54 10.07 -8.00
C ARG A 463 26.76 10.77 -9.12
N GLY A 464 25.94 11.76 -8.77
CA GLY A 464 24.99 12.42 -9.65
C GLY A 464 23.65 11.67 -9.76
N PRO A 465 22.57 12.35 -10.18
CA PRO A 465 21.22 11.78 -10.26
C PRO A 465 21.11 10.64 -11.28
N VAL A 466 20.18 9.72 -11.04
CA VAL A 466 19.79 8.62 -11.93
C VAL A 466 18.27 8.53 -11.92
N PHE A 467 17.67 9.25 -12.86
CA PHE A 467 16.22 9.41 -12.98
C PHE A 467 15.54 8.20 -13.61
N ALA A 468 14.42 7.77 -13.04
CA ALA A 468 13.50 6.80 -13.64
C ALA A 468 12.10 7.41 -13.79
N ARG A 469 11.48 7.23 -14.96
CA ARG A 469 10.12 7.70 -15.28
C ARG A 469 9.15 6.54 -15.26
N PHE A 470 8.12 6.63 -14.44
CA PHE A 470 7.04 5.65 -14.29
C PHE A 470 5.71 6.27 -14.69
N THR A 471 4.76 5.42 -15.10
CA THR A 471 3.41 5.85 -15.49
C THR A 471 2.42 5.36 -14.43
N HIS A 472 1.64 6.28 -13.86
CA HIS A 472 0.67 6.01 -12.80
C HIS A 472 -0.71 6.58 -13.18
N LEU A 473 -1.76 6.16 -12.48
CA LEU A 473 -3.07 6.79 -12.62
C LEU A 473 -3.01 8.25 -12.12
N GLN A 474 -3.80 9.13 -12.70
CA GLN A 474 -4.01 10.49 -12.22
C GLN A 474 -5.47 10.91 -12.46
N HIS A 475 -5.96 11.89 -11.70
CA HIS A 475 -7.27 12.51 -11.93
C HIS A 475 -7.16 14.01 -12.25
N MET A 476 -8.13 14.53 -12.98
CA MET A 476 -8.26 15.97 -13.16
C MET A 476 -8.66 16.63 -11.83
N PRO A 477 -8.08 17.80 -11.48
CA PRO A 477 -8.50 18.52 -10.27
C PRO A 477 -9.98 18.86 -10.31
N PHE A 478 -10.69 18.58 -9.22
CA PHE A 478 -12.13 18.83 -9.08
C PHE A 478 -12.46 19.63 -7.82
N THR A 479 -13.65 20.22 -7.82
CA THR A 479 -14.24 20.97 -6.71
C THR A 479 -15.60 20.38 -6.38
N LEU A 480 -15.78 19.96 -5.12
CA LEU A 480 -17.05 19.61 -4.53
C LEU A 480 -17.80 20.88 -4.14
N ASN A 481 -19.04 21.00 -4.60
CA ASN A 481 -20.01 22.02 -4.20
C ASN A 481 -21.14 21.33 -3.44
N VAL A 482 -21.50 21.84 -2.26
CA VAL A 482 -22.67 21.38 -1.49
C VAL A 482 -23.50 22.57 -1.05
N ASP A 483 -24.74 22.63 -1.49
CA ASP A 483 -25.70 23.64 -1.09
C ASP A 483 -26.49 23.12 0.13
N VAL A 484 -26.54 23.91 1.20
CA VAL A 484 -27.03 23.49 2.52
C VAL A 484 -27.94 24.57 3.12
N THR A 485 -29.06 24.17 3.72
CA THR A 485 -29.87 25.05 4.57
C THR A 485 -29.62 24.75 6.04
N ASN A 486 -29.42 25.78 6.85
CA ASN A 486 -29.46 25.72 8.30
C ASN A 486 -30.68 26.55 8.77
N SER A 487 -31.70 25.89 9.31
CA SER A 487 -32.90 26.56 9.85
C SER A 487 -32.75 26.98 11.32
N GLY A 488 -31.55 26.87 11.90
CA GLY A 488 -31.24 27.24 13.28
C GLY A 488 -30.15 28.29 13.39
N GLN A 489 -29.53 28.36 14.57
CA GLN A 489 -28.40 29.25 14.86
C GLN A 489 -27.11 28.79 14.16
N ARG A 490 -26.08 29.64 14.15
CA ARG A 490 -24.73 29.25 13.67
C ARG A 490 -24.25 28.05 14.48
N ARG A 491 -23.84 26.96 13.81
CA ARG A 491 -23.23 25.78 14.44
C ARG A 491 -22.07 25.25 13.61
N GLN A 492 -21.13 24.60 14.27
CA GLN A 492 -20.02 23.93 13.60
C GLN A 492 -20.44 22.53 13.14
N ALA A 493 -20.03 22.16 11.94
CA ALA A 493 -20.39 20.93 11.27
C ALA A 493 -19.15 20.15 10.85
N LEU A 494 -19.25 18.82 10.87
CA LEU A 494 -18.24 17.91 10.34
C LEU A 494 -18.80 17.29 9.04
N ILE A 495 -18.25 17.70 7.91
CA ILE A 495 -18.61 17.20 6.59
C ILE A 495 -17.85 15.89 6.37
N ARG A 496 -18.55 14.87 5.86
CA ARG A 496 -18.04 13.53 5.57
C ARG A 496 -18.41 13.19 4.13
N VAL A 497 -17.42 12.86 3.31
CA VAL A 497 -17.60 12.62 1.86
C VAL A 497 -17.13 11.21 1.51
N PHE A 498 -18.01 10.41 0.93
CA PHE A 498 -17.72 9.05 0.49
C PHE A 498 -18.14 8.83 -0.98
N LEU A 499 -17.50 7.88 -1.64
CA LEU A 499 -17.80 7.45 -3.01
C LEU A 499 -17.96 5.93 -3.04
N ALA A 500 -18.93 5.42 -3.79
CA ALA A 500 -19.11 3.97 -4.00
C ALA A 500 -19.42 3.67 -5.48
N PRO A 501 -19.13 2.45 -5.97
CA PRO A 501 -19.70 1.98 -7.22
C PRO A 501 -21.22 1.84 -7.06
N LYS A 502 -21.98 2.20 -8.11
CA LYS A 502 -23.44 2.03 -8.09
C LYS A 502 -23.84 0.55 -8.23
N LEU A 503 -23.12 -0.18 -9.09
CA LEU A 503 -23.47 -1.52 -9.55
C LEU A 503 -22.52 -2.60 -9.02
N ASP A 504 -23.05 -3.81 -8.83
CA ASP A 504 -22.29 -5.04 -8.56
C ASP A 504 -21.58 -5.60 -9.82
N GLU A 505 -20.79 -6.66 -9.65
CA GLU A 505 -20.15 -7.40 -10.76
C GLU A 505 -21.11 -8.02 -11.79
N ARG A 506 -22.43 -7.95 -11.56
CA ARG A 506 -23.49 -8.39 -12.49
C ARG A 506 -24.19 -7.20 -13.17
N GLY A 507 -23.76 -5.97 -12.92
CA GLY A 507 -24.34 -4.74 -13.47
C GLY A 507 -25.65 -4.30 -12.80
N ARG A 508 -25.88 -4.65 -11.54
CA ARG A 508 -27.14 -4.40 -10.81
C ARG A 508 -26.91 -3.55 -9.56
N ASP A 509 -27.87 -2.73 -9.17
CA ASP A 509 -27.77 -1.91 -7.95
C ASP A 509 -27.57 -2.78 -6.70
N MET A 510 -26.59 -2.42 -5.86
CA MET A 510 -26.28 -3.15 -4.63
C MET A 510 -27.25 -2.79 -3.49
N PRO A 511 -27.74 -3.77 -2.71
CA PRO A 511 -28.38 -3.51 -1.42
C PRO A 511 -27.43 -2.77 -0.47
N LEU A 512 -27.92 -1.82 0.33
CA LEU A 512 -27.05 -0.98 1.16
C LEU A 512 -26.25 -1.77 2.21
N VAL A 513 -26.78 -2.90 2.69
CA VAL A 513 -26.07 -3.83 3.59
C VAL A 513 -24.76 -4.37 3.00
N GLU A 514 -24.68 -4.45 1.67
CA GLU A 514 -23.52 -4.84 0.88
C GLU A 514 -22.72 -3.61 0.42
N GLN A 515 -23.40 -2.61 -0.16
CA GLN A 515 -22.78 -1.39 -0.69
C GLN A 515 -22.02 -0.58 0.39
N ARG A 516 -22.43 -0.63 1.66
CA ARG A 516 -21.75 0.04 2.78
C ARG A 516 -20.25 -0.27 2.85
N ASN A 517 -19.85 -1.50 2.51
CA ASN A 517 -18.44 -1.94 2.54
C ASN A 517 -17.63 -1.39 1.34
N MET A 518 -18.32 -0.89 0.31
CA MET A 518 -17.75 -0.33 -0.92
C MET A 518 -17.66 1.21 -0.90
N PHE A 519 -18.13 1.87 0.17
CA PHE A 519 -17.95 3.32 0.34
C PHE A 519 -16.52 3.64 0.78
N ILE A 520 -15.76 4.23 -0.15
CA ILE A 520 -14.42 4.76 0.10
C ILE A 520 -14.54 6.23 0.54
N GLU A 521 -13.83 6.59 1.61
CA GLU A 521 -13.76 7.97 2.10
C GLU A 521 -12.92 8.80 1.14
N LEU A 522 -13.42 9.99 0.78
CA LEU A 522 -12.74 10.97 -0.04
C LEU A 522 -12.29 12.19 0.79
N ASP A 523 -13.04 12.60 1.81
CA ASP A 523 -12.72 13.79 2.60
C ASP A 523 -13.54 13.86 3.90
N LYS A 524 -12.95 14.45 4.95
CA LYS A 524 -13.58 14.73 6.25
C LYS A 524 -13.08 16.05 6.81
N PHE A 525 -13.92 17.07 6.97
CA PHE A 525 -13.49 18.42 7.35
C PHE A 525 -14.54 19.24 8.11
N LEU A 526 -14.08 20.19 8.92
CA LEU A 526 -14.93 21.14 9.63
C LEU A 526 -15.45 22.26 8.72
N TYR A 527 -16.66 22.73 8.99
CA TYR A 527 -17.26 23.93 8.38
C TYR A 527 -18.19 24.63 9.37
N ASP A 528 -18.18 25.97 9.38
CA ASP A 528 -19.08 26.76 10.22
C ASP A 528 -20.34 27.15 9.43
N LEU A 529 -21.46 26.46 9.71
CA LEU A 529 -22.74 26.75 9.07
C LEU A 529 -23.37 27.99 9.71
N GLN A 530 -23.58 29.03 8.90
CA GLN A 530 -24.36 30.22 9.28
C GLN A 530 -25.86 29.91 9.23
N PRO A 531 -26.74 30.71 9.86
CA PRO A 531 -28.19 30.62 9.64
C PRO A 531 -28.56 30.86 8.17
N GLY A 532 -29.58 30.17 7.67
CA GLY A 532 -30.06 30.29 6.29
C GLY A 532 -29.30 29.43 5.28
N ALA A 533 -29.09 29.96 4.07
CA ALA A 533 -28.44 29.23 2.99
C ALA A 533 -26.91 29.32 3.08
N ASN A 534 -26.24 28.17 2.93
CA ASN A 534 -24.79 28.02 2.94
C ASN A 534 -24.37 27.31 1.66
N LYS A 535 -23.22 27.70 1.08
CA LYS A 535 -22.60 26.99 -0.04
C LYS A 535 -21.19 26.56 0.32
N ILE A 536 -21.01 25.27 0.56
CA ILE A 536 -19.72 24.66 0.85
C ILE A 536 -19.00 24.44 -0.47
N VAL A 537 -17.78 24.96 -0.59
CA VAL A 537 -16.90 24.77 -1.76
C VAL A 537 -15.59 24.18 -1.28
N ARG A 538 -15.22 23.01 -1.80
CA ARG A 538 -14.09 22.21 -1.32
C ARG A 538 -13.29 21.64 -2.49
N ASN A 539 -12.01 21.98 -2.57
CA ASN A 539 -11.15 21.49 -3.65
C ASN A 539 -10.53 20.13 -3.29
N SER A 540 -10.47 19.24 -4.28
CA SER A 540 -9.84 17.90 -4.19
C SER A 540 -8.50 17.88 -3.45
N VAL A 541 -7.59 18.80 -3.79
CA VAL A 541 -6.25 18.94 -3.17
C VAL A 541 -6.26 19.23 -1.66
N GLN A 542 -7.42 19.52 -1.05
CA GLN A 542 -7.57 19.75 0.39
C GLN A 542 -7.99 18.49 1.16
N SER A 543 -8.20 17.36 0.47
CA SER A 543 -8.70 16.09 1.03
C SER A 543 -7.90 15.64 2.26
N THR A 544 -8.60 15.36 3.37
CA THR A 544 -7.98 14.79 4.58
C THR A 544 -7.72 13.29 4.50
N VAL A 545 -7.83 12.68 3.31
CA VAL A 545 -7.44 11.28 3.03
C VAL A 545 -6.06 11.20 2.37
N SER A 546 -5.68 12.20 1.56
CA SER A 546 -4.52 12.12 0.67
C SER A 546 -3.38 13.09 1.01
N ILE A 547 -2.17 12.75 0.58
CA ILE A 547 -1.00 13.65 0.53
C ILE A 547 -0.62 14.02 -0.92
N PRO A 548 -0.12 15.24 -1.18
CA PRO A 548 0.44 15.65 -2.47
C PRO A 548 1.58 14.75 -2.97
N PHE A 549 1.75 14.68 -4.29
CA PHE A 549 2.86 13.97 -4.93
C PHE A 549 4.23 14.45 -4.40
N GLU A 550 4.35 15.76 -4.17
CA GLU A 550 5.54 16.44 -3.65
C GLU A 550 5.77 16.23 -2.14
N GLN A 551 4.95 15.40 -1.48
CA GLN A 551 5.22 14.80 -0.17
C GLN A 551 5.54 13.30 -0.31
N THR A 552 4.90 12.59 -1.24
CA THR A 552 5.14 11.16 -1.51
C THR A 552 6.52 10.88 -2.13
N PHE A 553 7.00 11.75 -3.04
CA PHE A 553 8.16 11.51 -3.91
C PHE A 553 9.20 12.64 -3.87
N ARG A 554 9.43 13.23 -2.69
CA ARG A 554 10.25 14.44 -2.57
C ARG A 554 11.72 14.16 -2.28
N ASP A 555 12.58 14.53 -3.24
CA ASP A 555 14.00 14.75 -2.98
C ASP A 555 14.21 15.80 -1.87
N LEU A 556 15.15 15.50 -0.97
CA LEU A 556 15.50 16.33 0.18
C LEU A 556 16.31 17.58 -0.21
N GLU A 557 17.15 17.51 -1.25
CA GLU A 557 18.14 18.55 -1.55
C GLU A 557 17.53 19.71 -2.37
N THR A 558 16.76 19.42 -3.42
CA THR A 558 16.04 20.44 -4.21
C THR A 558 14.90 21.13 -3.45
N GLY A 559 14.58 20.67 -2.23
CA GLY A 559 13.43 21.11 -1.42
C GLY A 559 13.74 21.87 -0.12
N ARG A 560 14.98 22.35 0.06
CA ARG A 560 15.42 23.03 1.29
C ARG A 560 15.07 24.53 1.27
N PRO A 561 14.14 25.03 2.10
CA PRO A 561 13.96 26.47 2.25
C PRO A 561 15.23 27.11 2.86
N PRO A 562 15.52 28.40 2.61
CA PRO A 562 16.65 29.09 3.21
C PRO A 562 16.64 28.97 4.74
N ALA A 563 17.83 28.79 5.34
CA ALA A 563 17.99 28.49 6.77
C ALA A 563 17.37 29.54 7.72
N ASN A 564 17.10 30.74 7.21
CA ASN A 564 16.52 31.86 7.94
C ASN A 564 15.01 31.69 8.22
N ASN A 565 14.33 30.73 7.58
CA ASN A 565 12.89 30.48 7.77
C ASN A 565 12.65 29.35 8.81
N THR A 566 12.92 29.66 10.09
CA THR A 566 12.80 28.73 11.22
C THR A 566 11.37 28.24 11.50
N GLY A 567 10.34 28.89 10.97
CA GLY A 567 8.94 28.41 11.02
C GLY A 567 8.57 27.35 9.97
N GLY A 568 9.49 26.99 9.06
CA GLY A 568 9.22 26.09 7.91
C GLY A 568 9.78 24.67 8.03
N SER A 569 10.35 24.29 9.18
CA SER A 569 11.06 23.02 9.39
C SER A 569 10.22 21.90 10.02
N ASP A 570 9.32 22.24 10.95
CA ASP A 570 8.63 21.33 11.89
C ASP A 570 7.72 20.25 11.25
N ASN A 571 7.48 20.34 9.94
CA ASN A 571 6.21 19.95 9.34
C ASN A 571 6.26 18.77 8.37
N PHE A 572 7.30 17.90 8.39
CA PHE A 572 7.53 16.97 7.28
C PHE A 572 7.68 15.47 7.61
N ASN A 573 8.25 15.06 8.75
CA ASN A 573 8.52 13.62 8.99
C ASN A 573 7.28 12.70 9.10
N PHE A 574 6.12 13.24 9.48
CA PHE A 574 4.89 12.44 9.62
C PHE A 574 4.03 12.49 8.34
N CYS A 575 4.24 13.49 7.49
CA CYS A 575 3.51 13.72 6.25
C CYS A 575 3.84 12.70 5.13
N GLY A 576 4.73 11.72 5.38
CA GLY A 576 4.93 10.58 4.47
C GLY A 576 3.78 9.56 4.50
N CYS A 577 2.96 9.56 5.55
CA CYS A 577 1.75 8.74 5.61
C CYS A 577 0.55 9.52 5.06
N GLY A 578 0.02 9.03 3.94
CA GLY A 578 -1.28 9.38 3.43
C GLY A 578 -1.55 8.67 2.11
N TRP A 579 -2.81 8.59 1.70
CA TRP A 579 -3.12 8.02 0.39
C TRP A 579 -2.50 8.92 -0.71
N PRO A 580 -1.84 8.39 -1.76
CA PRO A 580 -1.32 9.24 -2.82
C PRO A 580 -2.47 9.98 -3.52
N HIS A 581 -2.36 11.31 -3.65
CA HIS A 581 -3.44 12.13 -4.23
C HIS A 581 -3.85 11.67 -5.64
N HIS A 582 -2.90 11.21 -6.45
CA HIS A 582 -3.16 10.72 -7.81
C HIS A 582 -4.04 9.46 -7.87
N MET A 583 -4.21 8.75 -6.75
CA MET A 583 -5.12 7.59 -6.58
C MET A 583 -6.38 7.94 -5.77
N LEU A 584 -6.67 9.22 -5.48
CA LEU A 584 -7.81 9.62 -4.63
C LEU A 584 -9.15 9.11 -5.21
N ILE A 585 -9.31 9.20 -6.53
CA ILE A 585 -10.46 8.71 -7.30
C ILE A 585 -10.06 7.41 -8.02
N PRO A 586 -10.90 6.34 -8.01
CA PRO A 586 -10.66 5.12 -8.78
C PRO A 586 -10.52 5.39 -10.28
N LYS A 587 -9.90 4.50 -11.04
CA LYS A 587 -9.68 4.65 -12.49
C LYS A 587 -10.98 4.87 -13.28
N GLY A 588 -12.06 4.16 -12.95
CA GLY A 588 -13.25 4.12 -13.81
C GLY A 588 -12.97 3.38 -15.13
N ASN A 589 -13.74 3.70 -16.17
CA ASN A 589 -13.55 3.14 -17.51
C ASN A 589 -13.89 4.14 -18.63
N ILE A 590 -13.59 3.78 -19.88
CA ILE A 590 -13.68 4.67 -21.05
C ILE A 590 -15.15 5.01 -21.34
N GLU A 591 -16.04 4.04 -21.14
CA GLU A 591 -17.50 4.17 -21.27
C GLU A 591 -18.08 5.18 -20.27
N GLY A 592 -17.49 5.25 -19.07
CA GLY A 592 -17.92 6.06 -17.93
C GLY A 592 -18.52 5.18 -16.85
N PHE A 593 -17.80 4.96 -15.74
CA PHE A 593 -18.23 4.04 -14.69
C PHE A 593 -19.25 4.71 -13.74
N PRO A 594 -20.46 4.14 -13.55
CA PRO A 594 -21.51 4.73 -12.74
C PRO A 594 -21.25 4.54 -11.24
N SER A 595 -21.22 5.66 -10.51
CA SER A 595 -20.85 5.74 -9.10
C SER A 595 -21.82 6.61 -8.33
N ILE A 596 -21.86 6.46 -7.01
CA ILE A 596 -22.64 7.31 -6.11
C ILE A 596 -21.70 8.04 -5.16
N LEU A 597 -21.72 9.37 -5.23
CA LEU A 597 -21.13 10.25 -4.25
C LEU A 597 -22.15 10.49 -3.13
N PHE A 598 -21.72 10.32 -1.88
CA PHE A 598 -22.51 10.56 -0.68
C PHE A 598 -21.85 11.65 0.16
N VAL A 599 -22.65 12.60 0.65
CA VAL A 599 -22.23 13.64 1.60
C VAL A 599 -23.13 13.59 2.83
N MET A 600 -22.50 13.53 4.00
CA MET A 600 -23.17 13.71 5.29
C MET A 600 -22.60 14.92 6.02
N ILE A 601 -23.46 15.66 6.72
CA ILE A 601 -23.09 16.78 7.56
C ILE A 601 -23.51 16.45 9.00
N SER A 602 -22.57 16.07 9.86
CA SER A 602 -22.84 15.72 11.28
C SER A 602 -22.42 16.82 12.25
N ASN A 603 -22.87 16.73 13.51
CA ASN A 603 -22.57 17.75 14.52
C ASN A 603 -21.09 17.69 14.94
N ALA A 604 -20.33 18.77 14.69
CA ALA A 604 -18.93 18.82 15.13
C ALA A 604 -18.79 18.89 16.66
N GLU A 605 -19.77 19.46 17.38
CA GLU A 605 -19.69 19.59 18.85
C GLU A 605 -19.57 18.20 19.52
N THR A 606 -20.33 17.22 19.02
CA THR A 606 -20.26 15.82 19.46
C THR A 606 -19.16 15.03 18.76
N ASP A 607 -18.92 15.28 17.47
CA ASP A 607 -18.09 14.40 16.66
C ASP A 607 -16.62 14.82 16.61
N TRP A 608 -16.28 16.11 16.61
CA TRP A 608 -14.90 16.57 16.48
C TRP A 608 -14.11 16.34 17.77
N THR A 609 -12.88 15.84 17.64
CA THR A 609 -11.94 15.79 18.76
C THR A 609 -11.01 17.02 18.71
N PRO A 610 -11.11 17.97 19.67
CA PRO A 610 -10.19 19.11 19.70
C PRO A 610 -8.72 18.66 19.82
N ARG A 611 -7.84 19.30 19.05
CA ARG A 611 -6.38 19.15 19.19
C ARG A 611 -5.94 19.65 20.56
N ARG A 612 -5.07 18.92 21.23
CA ARG A 612 -4.48 19.33 22.52
C ARG A 612 -3.37 20.36 22.33
N ASN A 613 -2.72 20.38 21.16
CA ASN A 613 -1.66 21.31 20.83
C ASN A 613 -1.84 21.86 19.40
N THR A 614 -2.25 23.12 19.33
CA THR A 614 -2.42 23.90 18.09
C THR A 614 -1.21 24.77 17.74
N ALA A 615 -0.21 24.87 18.62
CA ALA A 615 0.91 25.80 18.45
C ALA A 615 1.89 25.36 17.34
N ASN A 616 2.07 24.05 17.15
CA ASN A 616 2.84 23.50 16.04
C ASN A 616 1.87 22.95 14.98
N ASN A 617 1.94 23.47 13.75
CA ASN A 617 0.98 23.20 12.68
C ASN A 617 1.24 21.84 11.96
N VAL A 618 1.59 20.81 12.75
CA VAL A 618 2.15 19.53 12.29
C VAL A 618 1.09 18.70 11.55
N CYS A 619 1.47 18.24 10.34
CA CYS A 619 0.89 17.15 9.54
C CYS A 619 -0.51 16.68 9.99
N SER A 620 -1.54 17.47 9.70
CA SER A 620 -2.96 17.07 9.79
C SER A 620 -3.60 16.80 8.42
N GLU A 621 -2.80 16.84 7.36
CA GLU A 621 -3.12 16.29 6.04
C GLU A 621 -3.16 14.75 6.14
N ALA A 622 -3.96 14.08 5.31
CA ALA A 622 -4.22 12.63 5.34
C ALA A 622 -4.64 11.99 6.69
N ALA A 623 -5.11 12.79 7.64
CA ALA A 623 -5.49 12.32 8.99
C ALA A 623 -6.60 11.25 9.03
N ALA A 624 -7.38 11.06 7.96
CA ALA A 624 -8.42 10.04 7.89
C ALA A 624 -7.87 8.61 8.04
N TYR A 625 -6.72 8.31 7.40
CA TYR A 625 -6.07 6.99 7.45
C TYR A 625 -4.82 6.95 8.34
N CYS A 626 -4.20 8.11 8.65
CA CYS A 626 -2.93 8.21 9.37
C CYS A 626 -3.01 8.90 10.75
N GLY A 627 -4.20 9.35 11.18
CA GLY A 627 -4.38 10.09 12.43
C GLY A 627 -3.61 11.42 12.46
N ILE A 628 -3.24 11.91 13.66
CA ILE A 628 -2.42 13.12 13.83
C ILE A 628 -1.29 12.83 14.83
N ARG A 629 -0.06 13.24 14.50
CA ARG A 629 1.15 12.98 15.29
C ARG A 629 1.02 13.49 16.74
N GLY A 630 1.03 12.57 17.71
CA GLY A 630 0.98 12.89 19.14
C GLY A 630 -0.38 13.37 19.67
N GLU A 631 -1.42 13.27 18.85
CA GLU A 631 -2.79 13.71 19.15
C GLU A 631 -3.75 12.52 19.20
N ASN A 632 -5.03 12.81 19.50
CA ASN A 632 -6.10 11.84 19.30
C ASN A 632 -6.53 11.80 17.82
N TYR A 633 -7.21 10.72 17.40
CA TYR A 633 -7.89 10.70 16.11
C TYR A 633 -8.97 11.80 16.06
N PRO A 634 -9.04 12.65 15.01
CA PRO A 634 -9.81 13.90 15.00
C PRO A 634 -11.34 13.75 14.92
N ASP A 635 -11.88 12.56 15.17
CA ASP A 635 -13.30 12.22 15.03
C ASP A 635 -13.69 11.18 16.09
N ARG A 636 -14.61 11.51 16.99
CA ARG A 636 -15.10 10.65 18.07
C ARG A 636 -16.03 9.53 17.59
N ARG A 637 -16.54 9.61 16.35
CA ARG A 637 -17.33 8.50 15.78
C ARG A 637 -16.42 7.34 15.40
N ALA A 638 -17.03 6.17 15.18
CA ALA A 638 -16.34 5.02 14.63
C ALA A 638 -15.73 5.36 13.26
N MET A 639 -14.57 4.79 12.95
CA MET A 639 -13.93 4.99 11.65
C MET A 639 -14.77 4.27 10.57
N GLY A 640 -15.10 5.00 9.50
CA GLY A 640 -16.08 4.60 8.48
C GLY A 640 -17.52 5.04 8.74
N TYR A 641 -17.80 5.79 9.82
CA TYR A 641 -19.12 6.34 10.09
C TYR A 641 -19.64 7.22 8.93
N PRO A 642 -20.86 7.00 8.39
CA PRO A 642 -21.96 6.22 8.99
C PRO A 642 -22.12 4.77 8.46
N PHE A 643 -21.19 4.27 7.65
CA PHE A 643 -21.30 2.99 6.91
C PHE A 643 -20.61 1.79 7.59
N ASP A 644 -19.83 2.03 8.65
CA ASP A 644 -19.11 0.98 9.37
C ASP A 644 -20.03 -0.07 10.00
N ARG A 645 -21.26 0.31 10.37
CA ARG A 645 -22.30 -0.58 10.92
C ARG A 645 -23.36 -0.98 9.89
N LEU A 646 -24.22 -1.92 10.28
CA LEU A 646 -25.44 -2.23 9.52
C LEU A 646 -26.37 -1.00 9.41
N PRO A 647 -27.02 -0.77 8.25
CA PRO A 647 -28.01 0.30 8.09
C PRO A 647 -29.19 0.20 9.06
N ARG A 648 -29.96 1.29 9.20
CA ARG A 648 -31.23 1.28 9.95
C ARG A 648 -32.17 0.16 9.47
N GLN A 649 -33.03 -0.34 10.37
CA GLN A 649 -34.07 -1.29 9.98
C GLN A 649 -34.95 -0.67 8.87
N ASN A 650 -35.29 -1.47 7.86
CA ASN A 650 -35.99 -1.08 6.62
C ASN A 650 -35.20 -0.14 5.67
N ALA A 651 -33.99 0.31 6.01
CA ALA A 651 -33.13 1.08 5.10
C ALA A 651 -32.36 0.15 4.13
N VAL A 652 -33.09 -0.48 3.21
CA VAL A 652 -32.56 -1.47 2.25
C VAL A 652 -31.71 -0.81 1.15
N THR A 653 -32.04 0.43 0.78
CA THR A 653 -31.32 1.23 -0.21
C THR A 653 -30.71 2.48 0.42
N LEU A 654 -29.71 3.06 -0.24
CA LEU A 654 -29.12 4.34 0.17
C LEU A 654 -30.17 5.46 0.27
N GLN A 655 -31.13 5.53 -0.66
CA GLN A 655 -32.23 6.51 -0.63
C GLN A 655 -33.10 6.37 0.63
N THR A 656 -33.37 5.13 1.08
CA THR A 656 -34.12 4.86 2.33
C THR A 656 -33.31 5.07 3.61
N PHE A 657 -31.98 5.23 3.51
CA PHE A 657 -31.09 5.47 4.65
C PHE A 657 -30.92 6.95 4.98
N LEU A 658 -31.16 7.85 4.03
CA LEU A 658 -30.91 9.28 4.19
C LEU A 658 -31.70 9.90 5.35
N THR A 659 -31.06 10.83 6.03
CA THR A 659 -31.65 11.84 6.91
C THR A 659 -31.49 13.22 6.26
N PRO A 660 -32.19 14.30 6.70
CA PRO A 660 -32.16 15.59 5.99
C PRO A 660 -30.74 16.19 5.81
N ASN A 661 -29.84 15.92 6.74
CA ASN A 661 -28.43 16.32 6.73
C ASN A 661 -27.51 15.41 5.89
N MET A 662 -28.08 14.52 5.08
CA MET A 662 -27.40 13.69 4.08
C MET A 662 -27.89 14.04 2.68
N GLY A 663 -27.02 13.86 1.68
CA GLY A 663 -27.41 13.89 0.27
C GLY A 663 -26.58 12.92 -0.56
N ILE A 664 -27.12 12.56 -1.73
CA ILE A 664 -26.44 11.70 -2.70
C ILE A 664 -26.43 12.34 -4.08
N LYS A 665 -25.44 11.97 -4.88
CA LYS A 665 -25.31 12.37 -6.27
C LYS A 665 -24.80 11.21 -7.10
N GLU A 666 -25.53 10.85 -8.15
CA GLU A 666 -24.97 9.98 -9.18
C GLU A 666 -23.88 10.74 -9.95
N VAL A 667 -22.72 10.11 -10.06
CA VAL A 667 -21.52 10.66 -10.67
C VAL A 667 -20.88 9.62 -11.58
N VAL A 668 -20.20 10.07 -12.63
CA VAL A 668 -19.53 9.19 -13.60
C VAL A 668 -18.02 9.32 -13.47
N ILE A 669 -17.29 8.21 -13.42
CA ILE A 669 -15.83 8.20 -13.50
C ILE A 669 -15.42 7.81 -14.93
N ARG A 670 -14.99 8.78 -15.74
CA ARG A 670 -14.55 8.54 -17.12
C ARG A 670 -13.04 8.51 -17.21
N PHE A 671 -12.52 7.35 -17.59
CA PHE A 671 -11.12 7.15 -17.91
C PHE A 671 -10.82 7.61 -19.35
N ASN A 672 -9.77 8.40 -19.51
CA ASN A 672 -9.20 8.78 -20.79
C ASN A 672 -7.85 8.08 -20.95
N ASP A 673 -7.73 7.16 -21.92
CA ASP A 673 -6.52 6.34 -22.12
C ASP A 673 -5.43 7.12 -22.87
N THR A 674 -5.03 8.24 -22.27
CA THR A 674 -3.99 9.16 -22.75
C THR A 674 -2.91 9.29 -21.68
N VAL A 675 -1.65 9.17 -22.10
CA VAL A 675 -0.50 9.43 -21.24
C VAL A 675 -0.09 10.90 -21.35
N VAL A 676 0.01 11.58 -20.21
CA VAL A 676 0.45 12.98 -20.10
C VAL A 676 1.75 13.01 -19.29
N ASP A 677 2.77 13.71 -19.78
CA ASP A 677 4.00 13.94 -19.01
C ASP A 677 3.78 15.06 -17.99
N LYS A 678 4.14 14.80 -16.72
CA LYS A 678 4.04 15.79 -15.64
C LYS A 678 5.06 16.91 -15.87
N THR A 679 4.57 18.10 -16.24
CA THR A 679 5.41 19.28 -16.50
C THR A 679 6.33 19.59 -15.30
N PRO A 680 7.67 19.54 -15.46
CA PRO A 680 8.58 19.82 -14.36
C PRO A 680 8.57 21.30 -13.96
N ASN A 681 8.36 21.59 -12.66
CA ASN A 681 8.39 22.96 -12.12
C ASN A 681 9.70 23.73 -12.41
N ASN A 682 10.80 23.02 -12.72
CA ASN A 682 12.14 23.59 -12.93
C ASN A 682 12.65 23.53 -14.39
N GLY A 683 11.76 23.32 -15.39
CA GLY A 683 12.03 23.66 -16.79
C GLY A 683 13.19 22.94 -17.49
N ARG A 684 13.67 21.81 -16.97
CA ARG A 684 14.65 20.94 -17.64
C ARG A 684 14.06 19.55 -17.84
N GLU A 685 13.81 19.18 -19.10
CA GLU A 685 13.54 17.79 -19.47
C GLU A 685 14.88 17.05 -19.64
N PRO A 686 15.19 16.05 -18.80
CA PRO A 686 16.24 15.08 -19.13
C PRO A 686 15.83 14.28 -20.38
N ARG A 687 16.80 13.92 -21.23
CA ARG A 687 16.53 13.12 -22.44
C ARG A 687 15.93 11.77 -22.03
N SER A 688 14.86 11.34 -22.69
CA SER A 688 14.32 9.98 -22.52
C SER A 688 14.79 9.06 -23.65
N GLN A 689 15.08 7.80 -23.32
CA GLN A 689 15.35 6.75 -24.30
C GLN A 689 14.31 5.63 -24.17
N ILE A 690 13.60 5.34 -25.26
CA ILE A 690 12.66 4.22 -25.34
C ILE A 690 13.42 3.01 -25.90
N TRP A 691 13.79 2.07 -25.03
CA TRP A 691 14.41 0.81 -25.43
C TRP A 691 13.40 -0.35 -25.32
N ASN A 692 13.12 -1.01 -26.45
CA ASN A 692 12.15 -2.10 -26.53
C ASN A 692 12.86 -3.46 -26.66
N PRO A 693 12.78 -4.37 -25.67
CA PRO A 693 13.54 -5.62 -25.66
C PRO A 693 13.10 -6.66 -26.71
N SER A 694 11.89 -6.53 -27.26
CA SER A 694 11.12 -7.68 -27.77
C SER A 694 11.05 -7.83 -29.30
N ASN A 695 11.89 -7.14 -30.07
CA ASN A 695 11.96 -7.32 -31.53
C ASN A 695 13.41 -7.47 -32.06
N PRO A 696 13.93 -8.70 -32.21
CA PRO A 696 15.24 -8.96 -32.83
C PRO A 696 15.18 -8.92 -34.38
N ARG A 697 14.58 -7.87 -34.96
CA ARG A 697 14.53 -7.62 -36.41
C ARG A 697 14.17 -6.16 -36.76
N ASN A 698 15.19 -5.34 -37.00
CA ASN A 698 15.16 -4.28 -38.04
C ASN A 698 16.60 -3.87 -38.38
N PRO A 699 17.00 -3.74 -39.67
CA PRO A 699 18.36 -3.35 -40.03
C PRO A 699 18.57 -1.83 -39.90
N SER A 700 19.79 -1.42 -39.56
CA SER A 700 20.16 -0.01 -39.37
C SER A 700 20.03 0.81 -40.66
N PRO A 701 19.53 2.06 -40.59
CA PRO A 701 19.73 3.03 -41.65
C PRO A 701 21.24 3.28 -41.86
N ARG A 702 21.72 3.28 -43.11
CA ARG A 702 23.09 3.70 -43.42
C ARG A 702 23.21 5.22 -43.24
N PRO A 703 24.30 5.75 -42.67
CA PRO A 703 24.51 7.19 -42.61
C PRO A 703 24.73 7.76 -44.02
N ALA A 704 24.00 8.82 -44.36
CA ALA A 704 24.28 9.61 -45.54
C ALA A 704 25.52 10.48 -45.29
N ILE A 705 26.58 10.27 -46.07
CA ILE A 705 27.76 11.14 -46.05
C ILE A 705 27.38 12.46 -46.74
N ASN A 706 27.66 13.59 -46.10
CA ASN A 706 27.61 14.90 -46.73
C ASN A 706 28.95 15.63 -46.48
N PRO A 707 29.54 16.34 -47.46
CA PRO A 707 30.92 16.81 -47.35
C PRO A 707 31.12 18.04 -46.45
N LEU A 708 32.36 18.27 -46.06
CA LEU A 708 32.81 19.44 -45.31
C LEU A 708 32.81 20.72 -46.16
N SER A 709 32.49 21.86 -45.53
CA SER A 709 32.87 23.18 -46.02
C SER A 709 33.14 24.14 -44.85
N ASN A 710 34.36 24.66 -44.76
CA ASN A 710 34.75 25.80 -43.90
C ASN A 710 35.14 26.99 -44.84
N PRO A 711 35.35 28.23 -44.37
CA PRO A 711 34.63 29.36 -44.96
C PRO A 711 35.55 30.34 -45.70
N ASN A 712 34.97 31.22 -46.53
CA ASN A 712 35.50 32.58 -46.74
C ASN A 712 34.56 33.52 -47.52
N ILE A 713 34.43 34.75 -46.99
CA ILE A 713 34.35 36.05 -47.69
C ILE A 713 33.01 36.44 -48.42
N PRO A 714 32.60 37.74 -48.44
CA PRO A 714 31.30 38.23 -48.97
C PRO A 714 31.49 39.25 -50.13
N PRO A 715 30.54 40.16 -50.50
CA PRO A 715 29.06 40.13 -50.51
C PRO A 715 28.44 40.34 -51.93
N ASN A 716 27.11 40.51 -51.99
CA ASN A 716 26.24 40.93 -53.11
C ASN A 716 26.79 42.12 -53.96
N PRO A 717 26.50 42.26 -55.29
CA PRO A 717 25.19 42.86 -55.68
C PRO A 717 24.59 42.49 -57.08
N THR A 718 23.37 43.02 -57.31
CA THR A 718 22.67 43.39 -58.59
C THR A 718 21.71 42.43 -59.34
N ASN A 719 20.48 42.95 -59.53
CA ASN A 719 19.58 42.94 -60.70
C ASN A 719 18.96 41.63 -61.27
N GLY A 720 17.61 41.62 -61.43
CA GLY A 720 16.88 40.58 -62.16
C GLY A 720 15.36 40.50 -61.91
N ARG A 721 14.57 41.45 -62.43
CA ARG A 721 13.08 41.41 -62.50
C ARG A 721 12.61 40.75 -63.83
N PRO A 722 11.32 40.41 -64.06
CA PRO A 722 10.27 39.88 -63.15
C PRO A 722 9.31 38.83 -63.82
N ASN A 723 8.24 38.42 -63.13
CA ASN A 723 6.89 38.06 -63.66
C ASN A 723 6.74 36.72 -64.46
N THR A 724 5.81 35.79 -64.17
CA THR A 724 4.33 35.98 -64.20
C THR A 724 3.55 34.80 -63.55
N ASN A 725 2.25 35.03 -63.27
CA ASN A 725 1.18 34.06 -62.91
C ASN A 725 0.48 33.54 -64.22
N PRO A 726 -0.63 32.72 -64.24
CA PRO A 726 -1.43 32.10 -63.17
C PRO A 726 -1.92 30.62 -63.36
N ARG A 727 -2.53 30.05 -62.30
CA ARG A 727 -3.81 29.25 -62.13
C ARG A 727 -4.71 28.89 -63.37
N PRO A 728 -5.78 28.04 -63.25
CA PRO A 728 -6.15 26.94 -62.29
C PRO A 728 -6.98 25.70 -62.84
N ASN A 729 -7.33 24.75 -61.94
CA ASN A 729 -8.71 24.26 -61.60
C ASN A 729 -9.24 22.80 -61.90
N THR A 730 -10.26 22.43 -61.09
CA THR A 730 -11.41 21.48 -61.26
C THR A 730 -11.28 19.93 -61.24
N ASN A 731 -11.68 19.34 -60.10
CA ASN A 731 -12.77 18.36 -59.86
C ASN A 731 -13.21 17.33 -60.94
N ASN A 732 -13.32 16.02 -60.59
CA ASN A 732 -14.60 15.39 -60.14
C ASN A 732 -14.52 13.87 -59.74
N ARG A 733 -15.67 13.30 -59.33
CA ARG A 733 -16.01 11.93 -58.84
C ARG A 733 -17.18 11.34 -59.71
N PRO A 734 -17.81 10.15 -59.49
CA PRO A 734 -17.47 8.90 -58.74
C PRO A 734 -17.88 7.53 -59.45
N ASN A 735 -17.70 6.38 -58.74
CA ASN A 735 -18.72 5.31 -58.45
C ASN A 735 -18.66 3.85 -59.05
N THR A 736 -19.31 2.92 -58.30
CA THR A 736 -19.94 1.59 -58.62
C THR A 736 -19.18 0.25 -58.86
N ASN A 737 -19.24 -0.64 -57.84
CA ASN A 737 -19.63 -2.08 -57.76
C ASN A 737 -19.56 -3.07 -58.97
N ASN A 738 -18.98 -4.29 -58.77
CA ASN A 738 -19.73 -5.58 -58.59
C ASN A 738 -18.85 -6.87 -58.43
N ARG A 739 -19.49 -8.02 -58.09
CA ARG A 739 -19.00 -9.44 -58.05
C ARG A 739 -19.73 -10.27 -59.17
N PRO A 740 -19.67 -11.64 -59.36
CA PRO A 740 -19.04 -12.74 -58.58
C PRO A 740 -18.45 -13.99 -59.37
N ASN A 741 -18.04 -15.04 -58.62
CA ASN A 741 -18.07 -16.51 -58.91
C ASN A 741 -16.88 -17.29 -59.59
N ASN A 742 -16.97 -18.63 -59.44
CA ASN A 742 -16.01 -19.76 -59.55
C ASN A 742 -16.19 -20.55 -60.91
N PRO A 743 -15.60 -21.74 -61.26
CA PRO A 743 -14.63 -22.63 -60.56
C PRO A 743 -13.52 -23.37 -61.42
N ASN A 744 -12.64 -24.13 -60.72
CA ASN A 744 -11.97 -25.42 -61.07
C ASN A 744 -11.25 -25.71 -62.42
N ASN A 745 -10.00 -26.21 -62.35
CA ASN A 745 -9.57 -27.43 -63.07
C ASN A 745 -8.27 -28.11 -62.52
N ARG A 746 -7.97 -29.36 -62.91
CA ARG A 746 -6.76 -30.19 -62.59
C ARG A 746 -6.41 -31.12 -63.77
N PRO A 747 -5.13 -31.59 -63.93
CA PRO A 747 -4.83 -33.00 -63.62
C PRO A 747 -3.38 -33.33 -63.14
N ASN A 748 -3.18 -34.63 -62.83
CA ASN A 748 -2.06 -35.50 -62.41
C ASN A 748 -0.58 -35.11 -62.77
N ILE A 749 0.51 -35.48 -62.04
CA ILE A 749 0.93 -36.72 -61.28
C ILE A 749 1.39 -37.84 -62.27
N PRO A 750 2.57 -38.52 -62.14
CA PRO A 750 3.13 -39.14 -60.92
C PRO A 750 4.68 -39.13 -60.69
N ASN A 751 5.13 -39.36 -59.43
CA ASN A 751 5.86 -40.59 -59.04
C ASN A 751 6.14 -40.71 -57.51
N GLN A 752 6.20 -41.95 -57.03
CA GLN A 752 6.39 -42.44 -55.65
C GLN A 752 6.65 -43.98 -55.74
N PRO A 753 6.78 -44.79 -54.66
CA PRO A 753 7.05 -44.54 -53.23
C PRO A 753 8.22 -45.42 -52.71
N TRP A 754 8.34 -45.62 -51.40
CA TRP A 754 8.42 -46.97 -50.78
C TRP A 754 7.91 -46.91 -49.32
N ASN A 755 7.29 -47.99 -48.82
CA ASN A 755 6.53 -47.98 -47.55
C ASN A 755 6.24 -49.40 -46.99
N SER A 756 6.30 -49.59 -45.66
CA SER A 756 5.84 -50.79 -44.91
C SER A 756 5.76 -50.43 -43.41
N ASN A 757 4.68 -50.55 -42.61
CA ASN A 757 3.53 -51.46 -42.48
C ASN A 757 3.84 -52.92 -42.08
N GLN A 758 3.38 -53.35 -40.88
CA GLN A 758 2.19 -54.23 -40.67
C GLN A 758 1.85 -54.40 -39.15
N ARG A 759 0.89 -55.28 -38.76
CA ARG A 759 0.28 -55.36 -37.40
C ARG A 759 0.33 -56.79 -36.73
N PRO A 760 -0.65 -57.36 -35.94
CA PRO A 760 -0.34 -58.25 -34.77
C PRO A 760 -1.10 -59.62 -34.88
N PRO A 761 -1.64 -60.34 -33.84
CA PRO A 761 -1.47 -60.35 -32.36
C PRO A 761 -1.32 -61.79 -31.72
N GLN A 762 -1.34 -61.90 -30.37
CA GLN A 762 -2.04 -62.92 -29.52
C GLN A 762 -1.28 -63.42 -28.25
N ASN A 763 -2.04 -63.54 -27.14
CA ASN A 763 -2.09 -64.58 -26.08
C ASN A 763 -0.82 -65.22 -25.42
N GLY A 764 -0.80 -65.24 -24.08
CA GLY A 764 -0.65 -66.52 -23.33
C GLY A 764 0.17 -66.60 -22.02
N ARG A 765 -0.51 -66.52 -20.85
CA ARG A 765 -0.17 -67.13 -19.51
C ARG A 765 1.16 -66.70 -18.83
N GLY A 766 1.28 -66.64 -17.50
CA GLY A 766 0.34 -66.87 -16.38
C GLY A 766 0.86 -66.28 -15.04
N GLY A 767 0.12 -66.48 -13.93
CA GLY A 767 0.46 -65.97 -12.59
C GLY A 767 1.43 -66.86 -11.77
N PRO A 768 1.56 -66.69 -10.43
CA PRO A 768 0.45 -66.43 -9.50
C PRO A 768 0.62 -65.29 -8.47
N ASN A 769 -0.49 -65.01 -7.77
CA ASN A 769 -0.74 -64.21 -6.57
C ASN A 769 -1.77 -65.03 -5.71
N PRO A 770 -2.22 -64.61 -4.50
CA PRO A 770 -1.65 -63.73 -3.47
C PRO A 770 -1.46 -64.52 -2.13
N PRO A 771 -1.97 -64.12 -0.94
CA PRO A 771 -3.41 -63.90 -0.66
C PRO A 771 -3.79 -62.57 0.03
N THR A 772 -5.08 -62.24 -0.03
CA THR A 772 -5.77 -61.06 0.52
C THR A 772 -7.10 -61.47 1.18
N PHE A 773 -7.56 -60.80 2.25
CA PHE A 773 -8.94 -60.84 2.80
C PHE A 773 -9.17 -59.55 3.64
N ASP A 774 -10.35 -58.90 3.73
CA ASP A 774 -11.53 -58.95 2.85
C ASP A 774 -12.58 -57.82 3.06
N TRP A 775 -13.61 -57.84 2.20
CA TRP A 775 -14.93 -57.15 2.11
C TRP A 775 -15.75 -56.92 3.43
N GLN A 776 -16.93 -56.26 3.51
CA GLN A 776 -18.01 -55.73 2.60
C GLN A 776 -18.82 -54.62 3.37
N ASN A 777 -19.96 -53.97 3.02
CA ASN A 777 -20.99 -53.96 1.94
C ASN A 777 -21.75 -52.58 1.91
N GLY A 778 -22.83 -52.42 1.11
CA GLY A 778 -23.81 -51.30 1.13
C GLY A 778 -25.16 -51.65 1.82
N PRO A 779 -26.32 -50.96 1.57
CA PRO A 779 -26.64 -49.99 0.50
C PRO A 779 -27.46 -48.71 0.92
N ARG A 780 -28.01 -47.96 -0.06
CA ARG A 780 -29.09 -46.92 0.06
C ARG A 780 -30.30 -47.34 -0.82
N PRO A 781 -31.57 -46.95 -0.54
CA PRO A 781 -32.17 -45.62 -0.92
C PRO A 781 -33.13 -45.08 0.18
N GLY A 782 -33.86 -43.95 0.09
CA GLY A 782 -34.00 -42.82 -0.86
C GLY A 782 -35.30 -42.02 -0.55
N GLY A 783 -35.42 -40.73 -0.89
CA GLY A 783 -36.69 -39.97 -0.72
C GLY A 783 -36.61 -38.44 -0.55
N ARG A 784 -37.70 -37.75 -0.93
CA ARG A 784 -38.08 -36.31 -0.84
C ARG A 784 -39.61 -36.23 -1.05
N PRO A 785 -40.33 -35.10 -0.82
CA PRO A 785 -40.11 -33.95 0.08
C PRO A 785 -41.38 -33.51 0.88
N SER A 786 -41.26 -32.74 1.98
CA SER A 786 -42.32 -31.78 2.45
C SER A 786 -41.91 -30.95 3.68
N SER A 787 -42.42 -29.72 3.79
CA SER A 787 -42.51 -28.86 5.01
C SER A 787 -43.95 -28.94 5.60
N PRO A 788 -44.40 -28.18 6.64
CA PRO A 788 -43.74 -27.20 7.52
C PRO A 788 -44.10 -27.31 9.06
N ASN A 789 -43.68 -26.31 9.88
CA ASN A 789 -44.25 -25.83 11.16
C ASN A 789 -44.56 -26.83 12.31
N ASN A 790 -44.12 -26.67 13.56
CA ASN A 790 -44.57 -25.60 14.49
C ASN A 790 -43.85 -25.60 15.87
N PHE A 791 -44.15 -24.55 16.67
CA PHE A 791 -43.85 -24.30 18.10
C PHE A 791 -43.83 -25.49 19.08
N PHE A 792 -43.07 -25.34 20.18
CA PHE A 792 -43.65 -25.28 21.54
C PHE A 792 -42.79 -24.48 22.54
N ASN A 793 -43.46 -23.74 23.45
CA ASN A 793 -42.86 -23.11 24.64
C ASN A 793 -42.87 -24.10 25.81
N PHE A 794 -42.01 -23.89 26.82
CA PHE A 794 -42.34 -24.24 28.21
C PHE A 794 -41.87 -23.16 29.20
N GLN A 795 -42.76 -22.79 30.12
CA GLN A 795 -42.45 -21.95 31.29
C GLN A 795 -42.31 -22.83 32.53
N GLY A 796 -41.61 -22.33 33.56
CA GLY A 796 -41.52 -23.00 34.86
C GLY A 796 -41.07 -22.03 35.95
N ASN A 797 -42.01 -21.33 36.58
CA ASN A 797 -41.77 -20.62 37.84
C ASN A 797 -41.92 -21.58 39.02
N PHE A 798 -41.13 -21.40 40.08
CA PHE A 798 -41.62 -21.35 41.47
C PHE A 798 -40.61 -20.63 42.38
N ASP A 799 -40.95 -20.42 43.66
CA ASP A 799 -40.68 -19.15 44.37
C ASP A 799 -40.17 -19.35 45.83
N ARG A 800 -39.42 -18.35 46.32
CA ARG A 800 -39.01 -18.06 47.73
C ARG A 800 -38.14 -19.04 48.54
N GLY A 801 -37.19 -18.44 49.27
CA GLY A 801 -36.53 -18.99 50.48
C GLY A 801 -35.65 -17.94 51.16
N GLN A 802 -35.73 -17.76 52.49
CA GLN A 802 -34.99 -16.73 53.26
C GLN A 802 -33.96 -17.36 54.22
N SER A 803 -32.82 -16.69 54.47
CA SER A 803 -32.22 -16.45 55.81
C SER A 803 -30.81 -15.81 55.73
N GLN A 804 -30.34 -15.22 56.84
CA GLN A 804 -28.98 -14.69 57.06
C GLN A 804 -28.35 -15.34 58.33
N PRO A 805 -27.36 -14.77 59.03
CA PRO A 805 -25.93 -14.85 58.72
C PRO A 805 -25.06 -15.41 59.88
N ILE A 806 -23.80 -15.76 59.62
CA ILE A 806 -22.75 -16.05 60.64
C ILE A 806 -21.43 -15.36 60.24
N ALA A 807 -20.56 -15.05 61.21
CA ALA A 807 -19.52 -14.01 61.13
C ALA A 807 -18.04 -14.48 61.26
N PHE A 808 -17.14 -13.51 61.05
CA PHE A 808 -15.72 -13.32 61.45
C PHE A 808 -15.09 -14.24 62.52
N PRO A 809 -13.74 -14.43 62.57
CA PRO A 809 -12.67 -13.47 62.23
C PRO A 809 -11.56 -14.01 61.29
N GLY A 810 -10.50 -13.30 60.90
CA GLY A 810 -10.09 -11.90 61.15
C GLY A 810 -8.68 -11.76 61.75
N ARG A 811 -7.70 -11.22 61.00
CA ARG A 811 -6.42 -10.66 61.52
C ARG A 811 -5.77 -9.70 60.51
N ALA A 812 -4.92 -8.80 61.01
CA ALA A 812 -4.30 -7.72 60.25
C ALA A 812 -2.79 -7.94 60.03
N GLY A 813 -2.20 -7.18 59.09
CA GLY A 813 -0.76 -7.19 58.82
C GLY A 813 -0.41 -6.29 57.63
N GLY A 814 -0.24 -4.99 57.87
CA GLY A 814 0.23 -4.04 56.86
C GLY A 814 1.63 -3.53 57.18
N TYR A 815 2.47 -3.41 56.16
CA TYR A 815 3.64 -2.53 56.11
C TYR A 815 3.84 -2.13 54.64
N GLY A 816 4.27 -0.90 54.38
CA GLY A 816 4.41 -0.37 53.02
C GLY A 816 5.80 0.15 52.71
N LYS A 817 6.08 0.26 51.41
CA LYS A 817 6.98 1.24 50.80
C LYS A 817 6.59 1.44 49.34
#